data_AF-A0A0D0TJI3-F1
#
_entry.id   AF-A0A0D0TJI3-F1
#
_cell.length_a   1.000
_cell.length_b   1.000
_cell.length_c   1.000
_cell.angle_alpha   90.00
_cell.angle_beta   90.00
_cell.angle_gamma   90.00
#
_symmetry.space_group_name_H-M   'P 1'
#
loop_
_entity.id
_entity.type
_entity.pdbx_description
1 polymer ?
#
loop_
_entity_poly.entity_id
_entity_poly.type
_entity_poly.pdbx_seq_one_letter_code
_entity_poly.pdbx_strand_id
1 'polypeptide(L)'
;MSLSVNATSPLSLPSVLGAPRPTTEAQTSQAPQPSIGNPAQPAEKELLKAYLEAVQRKVLHNNAGLITVPPQSNLGQWLGLYREHLEQPVVQGWLREQQIEPNTLLSINPSTGTLSAEVRGETKTFRLTDTSGWGQISGPLLAAARIIAPGNNGDLRVRLGENAIQVSAKVVANFEGVALPPTLSQARAQIRHLEHKDTFDPISADDHLRPASSRSANALQVQRQNAAKYYSTAPQALAYKRLAVEVATNLPDTRAEAKKWADDLLLKLTGKPIDSDTVYLNRFKGGESADTVTGWEHKFQEPWSSLRLPDALLKNFSEHDWVPGNLDLDAGLYTQSTGQSEKGGYGKHNQIDLKPSQVMHESWKTDFQAQMTQKIDNFWNTHADGYQTAIKGEFVFQAREQLKTAEARSPAERALQAPEHRFTRGDYRLVMAAASNLPLDENAALSMEQLNAQAPVSGDTQVHALSIHGFKSSDIVRFSADDGGRQVLYIPGAKPAFLRFDSLKKLNQWVIEQSQDPKKSQALLAHFSLVDRQDHKPGILPQLGIGFIPGLNFTGIGDTQDGLDALFKKMAAGDLKTPVLNDSHAKIEADVFSTLATAAKQRMTSDTDVVIKSNSEVTRDTWLNDITVAAGLLAKLAPIAAPVAGAAALAGLTELGLGAEKAASGDTEAERSDGVSKAFDGLLNTLFSAGASAVPEDPFALPPEKELPTVDPLATPEIHDIGEPTPGPSSGMPIVDAPGAALPKSQSLLPMAPYAVDEGEQLIKNAHRDALGVYRITDSEGALRQFVRLTDETETSRIFEISGRYRTGDTFARIINSDGDGLMVITPGREKEWARAPGDGGIKWPWQRSISPTPSNDLKSSSRFSDNFIELDGSKMEGADTLDKYLNFEEQTQYRFGVSVDEENGTVKSRPVLSWEVDDRNFTVSASEAASPSTFGTSNYAGQFTTDINRNPYTIRRPGLQDVEINIPRQIEELNIPGNNIEQSVVDGFIQDGIETFENAVPDPDMRAAISEVAHQGSAAPAWLELQPPRVKDDYLSSAGDRHFFIDYSPLENETKVTVTSQWKLVYAGADEPIPASDLSITASRTFTLRESNAVDGPPVTIDKSAPTRIEVSPT
;
A
#
# COMPACT_ATOMS: atom_id res chain seq x y z
N MET A 1 -14.81 -25.32 77.99
CA MET A 1 -15.46 -23.99 77.99
C MET A 1 -16.01 -23.80 76.58
N SER A 2 -17.18 -24.39 76.29
CA SER A 2 -18.52 -23.78 76.25
C SER A 2 -18.82 -23.23 74.85
N LEU A 3 -19.78 -23.66 74.01
CA LEU A 3 -20.83 -24.70 73.90
C LEU A 3 -21.18 -24.66 72.38
N SER A 4 -20.87 -25.67 71.55
CA SER A 4 -21.71 -26.83 71.15
C SER A 4 -22.82 -26.60 70.10
N VAL A 5 -22.76 -27.44 69.05
CA VAL A 5 -23.83 -28.16 68.31
C VAL A 5 -24.11 -27.77 66.85
N ASN A 6 -23.97 -28.80 66.00
CA ASN A 6 -24.35 -28.93 64.59
C ASN A 6 -25.77 -29.55 64.45
N ALA A 7 -26.39 -29.29 63.29
CA ALA A 7 -27.42 -30.10 62.57
C ALA A 7 -28.90 -30.14 63.07
N THR A 8 -29.86 -29.85 62.17
CA THR A 8 -30.81 -30.83 61.56
C THR A 8 -31.66 -30.23 60.41
N SER A 9 -31.96 -31.08 59.42
CA SER A 9 -32.48 -30.86 58.04
C SER A 9 -34.04 -31.03 57.91
N PRO A 10 -34.66 -31.66 56.87
CA PRO A 10 -35.04 -31.25 55.48
C PRO A 10 -36.57 -31.41 55.14
N LEU A 11 -36.94 -31.39 53.83
CA LEU A 11 -38.21 -31.83 53.14
C LEU A 11 -39.39 -30.81 53.09
N SER A 12 -40.18 -30.56 52.01
CA SER A 12 -40.59 -31.30 50.79
C SER A 12 -41.27 -30.38 49.74
N LEU A 13 -41.07 -30.67 48.43
CA LEU A 13 -41.93 -30.60 47.19
C LEU A 13 -43.29 -29.83 47.15
N PRO A 14 -43.85 -29.40 45.97
CA PRO A 14 -43.74 -30.05 44.64
C PRO A 14 -43.67 -29.14 43.39
N SER A 15 -43.60 -29.85 42.26
CA SER A 15 -43.46 -29.47 40.85
C SER A 15 -44.75 -29.03 40.13
N VAL A 16 -44.53 -28.48 38.91
CA VAL A 16 -45.34 -28.48 37.67
C VAL A 16 -46.33 -27.32 37.41
N LEU A 17 -46.37 -26.95 36.12
CA LEU A 17 -47.32 -26.11 35.34
C LEU A 17 -46.92 -24.64 35.27
N GLY A 18 -46.78 -23.98 34.12
CA GLY A 18 -47.02 -24.31 32.71
C GLY A 18 -46.88 -23.00 31.93
N ALA A 19 -46.48 -23.07 30.66
CA ALA A 19 -46.44 -21.89 29.77
C ALA A 19 -47.82 -21.23 29.65
N PRO A 20 -47.88 -19.91 29.36
CA PRO A 20 -48.44 -19.54 28.06
C PRO A 20 -47.85 -18.27 27.41
N ARG A 21 -47.90 -18.24 26.08
CA ARG A 21 -48.12 -17.04 25.24
C ARG A 21 -49.64 -16.98 24.93
N PRO A 22 -50.17 -15.93 24.26
CA PRO A 22 -49.98 -14.48 24.39
C PRO A 22 -51.35 -13.76 24.42
N THR A 23 -51.41 -12.48 24.84
CA THR A 23 -52.52 -11.59 24.42
C THR A 23 -52.08 -10.14 24.36
N THR A 24 -52.35 -9.56 23.20
CA THR A 24 -52.26 -8.16 22.81
C THR A 24 -53.33 -7.34 23.53
N GLU A 25 -52.97 -6.21 24.13
CA GLU A 25 -53.88 -5.07 24.26
C GLU A 25 -53.09 -3.75 24.37
N ALA A 26 -53.48 -2.80 23.53
CA ALA A 26 -52.88 -1.50 23.37
C ALA A 26 -53.37 -0.51 24.44
N GLN A 27 -52.47 0.31 25.01
CA GLN A 27 -52.83 1.54 25.70
C GLN A 27 -51.87 2.69 25.33
N THR A 28 -52.36 3.48 24.36
CA THR A 28 -52.32 4.96 24.25
C THR A 28 -51.21 5.74 24.95
N SER A 29 -50.39 6.38 24.11
CA SER A 29 -49.46 7.46 24.40
C SER A 29 -50.10 8.64 25.16
N GLN A 30 -49.57 8.97 26.34
CA GLN A 30 -49.77 10.27 26.97
C GLN A 30 -48.79 11.29 26.39
N ALA A 31 -49.30 12.51 26.13
CA ALA A 31 -48.54 13.62 25.57
C ALA A 31 -47.42 14.10 26.51
N PRO A 32 -46.26 14.55 26.00
CA PRO A 32 -45.20 15.09 26.83
C PRO A 32 -45.62 16.45 27.42
N GLN A 33 -45.45 16.60 28.73
CA GLN A 33 -45.46 17.91 29.40
C GLN A 33 -44.30 18.78 28.89
N PRO A 34 -44.47 20.12 28.82
CA PRO A 34 -43.46 21.03 28.31
C PRO A 34 -42.19 21.03 29.18
N SER A 35 -41.05 20.80 28.53
CA SER A 35 -39.71 20.73 29.12
C SER A 35 -39.23 22.07 29.67
N ILE A 36 -38.67 22.01 30.87
CA ILE A 36 -37.73 22.97 31.45
C ILE A 36 -36.56 23.19 30.47
N GLY A 37 -36.08 24.44 30.33
CA GLY A 37 -35.18 24.91 29.26
C GLY A 37 -33.96 24.03 28.97
N ASN A 38 -33.64 23.88 27.68
CA ASN A 38 -32.59 23.03 27.15
C ASN A 38 -31.17 23.55 27.54
N PRO A 39 -30.40 22.85 28.38
CA PRO A 39 -29.08 23.30 28.85
C PRO A 39 -28.00 23.37 27.76
N ALA A 40 -28.27 22.87 26.54
CA ALA A 40 -27.37 22.99 25.39
C ALA A 40 -27.28 24.42 24.84
N GLN A 41 -28.38 25.19 24.84
CA GLN A 41 -28.41 26.54 24.26
C GLN A 41 -27.44 27.54 24.93
N PRO A 42 -27.31 27.59 26.27
CA PRO A 42 -26.32 28.44 26.93
C PRO A 42 -24.87 28.12 26.55
N ALA A 43 -24.54 26.85 26.37
CA ALA A 43 -23.18 26.42 26.05
C ALA A 43 -22.79 26.71 24.59
N GLU A 44 -23.73 26.58 23.65
CA GLU A 44 -23.52 26.99 22.25
C GLU A 44 -23.31 28.50 22.14
N LYS A 45 -24.05 29.28 22.92
CA LYS A 45 -23.89 30.74 22.99
C LYS A 45 -22.52 31.15 23.51
N GLU A 46 -22.04 30.45 24.54
CA GLU A 46 -20.71 30.68 25.08
C GLU A 46 -19.60 30.33 24.08
N LEU A 47 -19.75 29.23 23.34
CA LEU A 47 -18.82 28.82 22.29
C LEU A 47 -18.78 29.87 21.16
N LEU A 48 -19.94 30.31 20.68
CA LEU A 48 -20.05 31.34 19.64
C LEU A 48 -19.34 32.63 20.08
N LYS A 49 -19.58 33.08 21.31
CA LYS A 49 -18.94 34.28 21.85
C LYS A 49 -17.41 34.13 21.87
N ALA A 50 -16.90 33.01 22.37
CA ALA A 50 -15.46 32.74 22.41
C ALA A 50 -14.83 32.68 21.01
N TYR A 51 -15.56 32.16 20.02
CA TYR A 51 -15.14 32.18 18.61
C TYR A 51 -15.07 33.60 18.04
N LEU A 52 -16.09 34.43 18.27
CA LEU A 52 -16.08 35.81 17.78
C LEU A 52 -14.95 36.64 18.39
N GLU A 53 -14.64 36.43 19.68
CA GLU A 53 -13.46 37.02 20.32
C GLU A 53 -12.14 36.54 19.69
N ALA A 54 -12.06 35.27 19.28
CA ALA A 54 -10.89 34.74 18.59
C ALA A 54 -10.76 35.28 17.16
N VAL A 55 -11.87 35.42 16.41
CA VAL A 55 -11.89 36.06 15.10
C VAL A 55 -11.41 37.51 15.19
N GLN A 56 -11.89 38.25 16.18
CA GLN A 56 -11.47 39.63 16.40
C GLN A 56 -9.97 39.72 16.72
N ARG A 57 -9.44 38.82 17.56
CA ARG A 57 -8.00 38.74 17.85
C ARG A 57 -7.17 38.36 16.64
N LYS A 58 -7.60 37.38 15.82
CA LYS A 58 -6.92 36.98 14.58
C LYS A 58 -6.71 38.18 13.69
N VAL A 59 -7.73 39.00 13.50
CA VAL A 59 -7.63 40.14 12.61
C VAL A 59 -6.87 41.33 13.21
N LEU A 60 -6.99 41.58 14.52
CA LEU A 60 -6.33 42.72 15.15
C LEU A 60 -4.85 42.48 15.46
N HIS A 61 -4.49 41.24 15.75
CA HIS A 61 -3.18 40.88 16.30
C HIS A 61 -2.48 39.77 15.52
N ASN A 62 -3.06 39.38 14.37
CA ASN A 62 -2.58 38.27 13.57
C ASN A 62 -2.44 36.94 14.35
N ASN A 63 -3.23 36.79 15.42
CA ASN A 63 -3.21 35.62 16.27
C ASN A 63 -4.59 35.42 16.91
N ALA A 64 -5.26 34.32 16.57
CA ALA A 64 -6.58 33.99 17.12
C ALA A 64 -6.52 33.57 18.61
N GLY A 65 -5.36 33.08 19.06
CA GLY A 65 -5.19 32.37 20.32
C GLY A 65 -6.02 31.08 20.40
N LEU A 66 -5.98 30.44 21.56
CA LEU A 66 -6.82 29.27 21.84
C LEU A 66 -8.22 29.67 22.32
N ILE A 67 -9.19 28.82 21.99
CA ILE A 67 -10.56 28.88 22.47
C ILE A 67 -10.73 27.78 23.53
N THR A 68 -11.21 28.16 24.71
CA THR A 68 -11.66 27.20 25.71
C THR A 68 -13.08 26.78 25.37
N VAL A 69 -13.29 25.50 25.04
CA VAL A 69 -14.58 25.00 24.55
C VAL A 69 -15.50 24.66 25.73
N PRO A 70 -16.73 25.19 25.78
CA PRO A 70 -17.71 24.81 26.79
C PRO A 70 -18.04 23.30 26.72
N PRO A 71 -17.92 22.51 27.79
CA PRO A 71 -18.09 21.05 27.73
C PRO A 71 -19.47 20.56 27.26
N GLN A 72 -20.51 21.39 27.42
CA GLN A 72 -21.89 21.03 27.09
C GLN A 72 -22.29 21.43 25.66
N SER A 73 -21.47 22.20 24.93
CA SER A 73 -21.71 22.45 23.51
C SER A 73 -21.50 21.16 22.71
N ASN A 74 -22.03 21.10 21.49
CA ASN A 74 -21.88 19.95 20.61
C ASN A 74 -20.39 19.64 20.40
N LEU A 75 -19.58 20.65 20.04
CA LEU A 75 -18.12 20.48 19.93
C LEU A 75 -17.50 20.00 21.24
N GLY A 76 -17.94 20.55 22.38
CA GLY A 76 -17.47 20.16 23.70
C GLY A 76 -17.74 18.69 24.03
N GLN A 77 -18.90 18.16 23.64
CA GLN A 77 -19.25 16.76 23.83
C GLN A 77 -18.39 15.82 22.97
N TRP A 78 -18.13 16.17 21.71
CA TRP A 78 -17.25 15.41 20.83
C TRP A 78 -15.79 15.46 21.28
N LEU A 79 -15.30 16.62 21.73
CA LEU A 79 -13.97 16.75 22.34
C LEU A 79 -13.86 16.00 23.67
N GLY A 80 -14.95 15.93 24.43
CA GLY A 80 -15.07 15.09 25.62
C GLY A 80 -14.90 13.61 25.28
N LEU A 81 -15.58 13.14 24.24
CA LEU A 81 -15.43 11.76 23.75
C LEU A 81 -14.01 11.48 23.22
N TYR A 82 -13.41 12.43 22.50
CA TYR A 82 -12.01 12.34 22.06
C TYR A 82 -11.05 12.19 23.25
N ARG A 83 -11.26 12.95 24.34
CA ARG A 83 -10.52 12.78 25.60
C ARG A 83 -10.76 11.40 26.22
N GLU A 84 -12.02 10.95 26.32
CA GLU A 84 -12.38 9.62 26.84
C GLU A 84 -11.65 8.50 26.09
N HIS A 85 -11.43 8.65 24.77
CA HIS A 85 -10.67 7.69 23.95
C HIS A 85 -9.17 7.73 24.25
N LEU A 86 -8.57 8.92 24.39
CA LEU A 86 -7.17 9.05 24.77
C LEU A 86 -6.90 8.49 26.17
N GLU A 87 -7.84 8.62 27.09
CA GLU A 87 -7.74 8.14 28.47
C GLU A 87 -7.97 6.63 28.62
N GLN A 88 -8.34 5.93 27.55
CA GLN A 88 -8.52 4.47 27.60
C GLN A 88 -7.24 3.77 28.09
N PRO A 89 -7.33 2.77 28.98
CA PRO A 89 -6.17 2.10 29.54
C PRO A 89 -5.20 1.54 28.49
N VAL A 90 -5.74 1.00 27.38
CA VAL A 90 -4.93 0.46 26.29
C VAL A 90 -4.17 1.55 25.50
N VAL A 91 -4.79 2.71 25.30
CA VAL A 91 -4.17 3.86 24.62
C VAL A 91 -3.10 4.48 25.51
N GLN A 92 -3.41 4.69 26.78
CA GLN A 92 -2.44 5.20 27.77
C GLN A 92 -1.26 4.24 27.98
N GLY A 93 -1.53 2.93 27.98
CA GLY A 93 -0.47 1.91 28.00
C GLY A 93 0.44 2.03 26.79
N TRP A 94 -0.14 2.11 25.60
CA TRP A 94 0.61 2.26 24.35
C TRP A 94 1.43 3.55 24.30
N LEU A 95 0.88 4.71 24.71
CA LEU A 95 1.62 5.99 24.75
C LEU A 95 2.88 5.88 25.61
N ARG A 96 2.77 5.29 26.81
CA ARG A 96 3.92 5.08 27.71
C ARG A 96 4.96 4.15 27.09
N GLU A 97 4.53 3.08 26.43
CA GLU A 97 5.45 2.17 25.75
C GLU A 97 6.18 2.84 24.59
N GLN A 98 5.51 3.73 23.84
CA GLN A 98 6.14 4.54 22.80
C GLN A 98 7.00 5.69 23.35
N GLN A 99 7.09 5.81 24.68
CA GLN A 99 7.85 6.86 25.38
C GLN A 99 7.38 8.27 25.02
N ILE A 100 6.08 8.42 24.80
CA ILE A 100 5.44 9.71 24.65
C ILE A 100 5.14 10.24 26.05
N GLU A 101 5.73 11.38 26.40
CA GLU A 101 5.57 11.99 27.72
C GLU A 101 4.09 12.34 28.01
N PRO A 102 3.64 12.21 29.28
CA PRO A 102 2.32 12.68 29.67
C PRO A 102 2.18 14.18 29.37
N ASN A 103 1.04 14.57 28.79
CA ASN A 103 0.71 15.95 28.38
C ASN A 103 1.43 16.49 27.13
N THR A 104 2.19 15.66 26.41
CA THR A 104 2.67 16.04 25.07
C THR A 104 1.49 16.35 24.15
N LEU A 105 1.61 17.43 23.38
CA LEU A 105 0.60 17.79 22.41
C LEU A 105 0.61 16.78 21.26
N LEU A 106 -0.46 15.99 21.17
CA LEU A 106 -0.63 15.01 20.11
C LEU A 106 -1.16 15.68 18.84
N SER A 107 -0.60 15.29 17.69
CA SER A 107 -0.99 15.75 16.36
C SER A 107 -1.64 14.59 15.61
N ILE A 108 -2.96 14.57 15.49
CA ILE A 108 -3.68 13.47 14.81
C ILE A 108 -4.19 13.96 13.47
N ASN A 109 -3.82 13.27 12.39
CA ASN A 109 -4.35 13.55 11.06
C ASN A 109 -5.53 12.59 10.78
N PRO A 110 -6.79 13.07 10.78
CA PRO A 110 -7.95 12.18 10.67
C PRO A 110 -8.11 11.53 9.28
N SER A 111 -7.59 12.19 8.24
CA SER A 111 -7.68 11.77 6.84
C SER A 111 -6.69 10.65 6.53
N THR A 112 -5.45 10.78 7.00
CA THR A 112 -4.40 9.75 6.82
C THR A 112 -4.35 8.72 7.95
N GLY A 113 -5.04 9.00 9.06
CA GLY A 113 -5.04 8.13 10.25
C GLY A 113 -3.72 8.14 11.02
N THR A 114 -2.87 9.14 10.83
CA THR A 114 -1.55 9.20 11.47
C THR A 114 -1.57 9.95 12.80
N LEU A 115 -0.68 9.57 13.71
CA LEU A 115 -0.40 10.29 14.95
C LEU A 115 1.05 10.75 14.90
N SER A 116 1.31 12.03 15.15
CA SER A 116 2.66 12.55 15.38
C SER A 116 2.78 13.12 16.79
N ALA A 117 3.88 12.78 17.46
CA ALA A 117 4.18 13.25 18.81
C ALA A 117 5.71 13.38 18.98
N GLU A 118 6.12 14.22 19.93
CA GLU A 118 7.52 14.32 20.33
C GLU A 118 7.91 13.12 21.19
N VAL A 119 8.98 12.43 20.78
CA VAL A 119 9.57 11.29 21.48
C VAL A 119 11.07 11.59 21.63
N ARG A 120 11.53 11.78 22.87
CA ARG A 120 12.94 12.11 23.19
C ARG A 120 13.53 13.32 22.43
N GLY A 121 12.72 14.34 22.16
CA GLY A 121 13.16 15.55 21.44
C GLY A 121 13.00 15.48 19.91
N GLU A 122 12.57 14.34 19.36
CA GLU A 122 12.35 14.15 17.93
C GLU A 122 10.86 13.91 17.64
N THR A 123 10.35 14.48 16.54
CA THR A 123 8.98 14.20 16.10
C THR A 123 8.90 12.82 15.47
N LYS A 124 8.14 11.92 16.10
CA LYS A 124 7.88 10.58 15.57
C LYS A 124 6.44 10.48 15.05
N THR A 125 6.28 9.93 13.85
CA THR A 125 4.96 9.68 13.23
C THR A 125 4.64 8.19 13.23
N PHE A 126 3.45 7.86 13.74
CA PHE A 126 2.87 6.53 13.79
C PHE A 126 1.78 6.43 12.72
N ARG A 127 1.75 5.29 12.02
CA ARG A 127 0.85 5.01 10.90
C ARG A 127 -0.03 3.81 11.23
N LEU A 128 -1.20 3.73 10.62
CA LEU A 128 -2.11 2.60 10.82
C LEU A 128 -1.47 1.25 10.47
N THR A 129 -0.60 1.26 9.47
CA THR A 129 0.02 0.07 8.89
C THR A 129 1.41 -0.26 9.44
N ASP A 130 1.92 0.54 10.39
CA ASP A 130 3.23 0.28 10.97
C ASP A 130 3.19 -0.84 12.02
N THR A 131 4.38 -1.23 12.49
CA THR A 131 4.55 -2.25 13.52
C THR A 131 4.34 -1.73 14.95
N SER A 132 4.03 -0.44 15.14
CA SER A 132 3.90 0.17 16.48
C SER A 132 2.64 -0.28 17.22
N GLY A 133 1.61 -0.72 16.50
CA GLY A 133 0.31 -1.07 17.07
C GLY A 133 -0.69 0.08 17.12
N TRP A 134 -0.36 1.25 16.57
CA TRP A 134 -1.28 2.40 16.50
C TRP A 134 -2.63 2.06 15.84
N GLY A 135 -2.63 1.29 14.75
CA GLY A 135 -3.87 0.87 14.08
C GLY A 135 -4.81 0.02 14.96
N GLN A 136 -4.28 -0.67 15.96
CA GLN A 136 -5.03 -1.59 16.84
C GLN A 136 -5.74 -0.86 17.99
N ILE A 137 -5.46 0.42 18.20
CA ILE A 137 -6.01 1.18 19.33
C ILE A 137 -6.68 2.50 18.92
N SER A 138 -6.47 2.96 17.69
CA SER A 138 -6.82 4.32 17.26
C SER A 138 -8.17 4.46 16.59
N GLY A 139 -8.86 3.36 16.23
CA GLY A 139 -10.11 3.39 15.47
C GLY A 139 -11.16 4.39 16.00
N PRO A 140 -11.62 4.24 17.27
CA PRO A 140 -12.59 5.16 17.86
C PRO A 140 -12.08 6.61 17.95
N LEU A 141 -10.81 6.79 18.29
CA LEU A 141 -10.16 8.10 18.40
C LEU A 141 -10.13 8.83 17.04
N LEU A 142 -9.78 8.11 15.97
CA LEU A 142 -9.78 8.64 14.61
C LEU A 142 -11.20 8.93 14.12
N ALA A 143 -12.17 8.08 14.45
CA ALA A 143 -13.57 8.34 14.13
C ALA A 143 -14.07 9.63 14.81
N ALA A 144 -13.74 9.86 16.08
CA ALA A 144 -14.09 11.11 16.76
C ALA A 144 -13.34 12.31 16.15
N ALA A 145 -12.06 12.14 15.82
CA ALA A 145 -11.25 13.16 15.18
C ALA A 145 -11.80 13.58 13.80
N ARG A 146 -12.32 12.62 13.00
CA ARG A 146 -12.96 12.90 11.70
C ARG A 146 -14.24 13.71 11.82
N ILE A 147 -14.99 13.54 12.91
CA ILE A 147 -16.16 14.37 13.19
C ILE A 147 -15.77 15.79 13.66
N ILE A 148 -14.72 15.89 14.48
CA ILE A 148 -14.22 17.17 15.02
C ILE A 148 -13.57 18.02 13.91
N ALA A 149 -12.75 17.39 13.06
CA ALA A 149 -12.01 18.02 11.98
C ALA A 149 -12.15 17.20 10.69
N PRO A 150 -13.31 17.29 10.01
CA PRO A 150 -13.56 16.57 8.75
C PRO A 150 -12.72 17.15 7.60
N GLY A 151 -12.59 16.37 6.53
CA GLY A 151 -11.86 16.75 5.30
C GLY A 151 -10.33 16.64 5.42
N ASN A 152 -9.60 17.19 4.45
CA ASN A 152 -8.13 17.27 4.46
C ASN A 152 -7.65 18.60 5.09
N ASN A 153 -8.11 18.88 6.31
CA ASN A 153 -7.91 20.17 6.98
C ASN A 153 -6.66 20.20 7.88
N GLY A 154 -5.70 19.32 7.61
CA GLY A 154 -4.47 19.15 8.38
C GLY A 154 -4.67 18.43 9.71
N ASP A 155 -3.66 18.49 10.57
CA ASP A 155 -3.67 17.78 11.85
C ASP A 155 -4.58 18.45 12.88
N LEU A 156 -5.33 17.62 13.60
CA LEU A 156 -6.07 17.96 14.80
C LEU A 156 -5.12 17.95 16.01
N ARG A 157 -4.98 19.10 16.66
CA ARG A 157 -4.25 19.28 17.92
C ARG A 157 -5.20 19.78 18.99
N VAL A 158 -5.27 19.06 20.11
CA VAL A 158 -6.18 19.37 21.22
C VAL A 158 -5.38 19.49 22.50
N ARG A 159 -5.49 20.64 23.19
CA ARG A 159 -4.86 20.84 24.49
C ARG A 159 -5.83 20.42 25.59
N LEU A 160 -5.47 19.35 26.28
CA LEU A 160 -6.25 18.75 27.37
C LEU A 160 -5.74 19.27 28.71
N GLY A 161 -6.47 20.20 29.33
CA GLY A 161 -6.25 20.60 30.73
C GLY A 161 -7.18 19.87 31.69
N GLU A 162 -6.85 19.87 32.98
CA GLU A 162 -7.62 19.17 34.03
C GLU A 162 -9.12 19.46 33.96
N ASN A 163 -9.51 20.73 33.76
CA ASN A 163 -10.90 21.17 33.75
C ASN A 163 -11.34 21.84 32.44
N ALA A 164 -10.49 21.87 31.41
CA ALA A 164 -10.74 22.61 30.18
C ALA A 164 -10.17 21.90 28.96
N ILE A 165 -10.89 21.95 27.84
CA ILE A 165 -10.36 21.56 26.53
C ILE A 165 -10.17 22.83 25.71
N GLN A 166 -8.99 22.97 25.13
CA GLN A 166 -8.65 24.12 24.30
C GLN A 166 -8.27 23.69 22.89
N VAL A 167 -8.80 24.40 21.89
CA VAL A 167 -8.55 24.18 20.47
C VAL A 167 -8.34 25.52 19.74
N SER A 168 -7.82 25.47 18.52
CA SER A 168 -7.68 26.68 17.69
C SER A 168 -9.03 27.15 17.15
N ALA A 169 -9.12 28.43 16.79
CA ALA A 169 -10.31 28.99 16.12
C ALA A 169 -10.65 28.26 14.80
N LYS A 170 -9.65 27.70 14.12
CA LYS A 170 -9.84 26.92 12.89
C LYS A 170 -10.54 25.59 13.15
N VAL A 171 -10.29 24.92 14.27
CA VAL A 171 -11.04 23.71 14.66
C VAL A 171 -12.51 24.03 14.92
N VAL A 172 -12.79 25.12 15.65
CA VAL A 172 -14.18 25.57 15.88
C VAL A 172 -14.85 25.93 14.56
N ALA A 173 -14.19 26.70 13.70
CA ALA A 173 -14.73 27.10 12.40
C ALA A 173 -15.04 25.89 11.51
N ASN A 174 -14.09 24.95 11.41
CA ASN A 174 -14.24 23.73 10.63
C ASN A 174 -15.39 22.87 11.16
N PHE A 175 -15.48 22.68 12.47
CA PHE A 175 -16.60 21.97 13.07
C PHE A 175 -17.92 22.69 12.77
N GLU A 176 -18.03 24.00 12.99
CA GLU A 176 -19.31 24.72 12.90
C GLU A 176 -19.79 25.07 11.49
N GLY A 177 -19.11 24.63 10.42
CA GLY A 177 -19.58 24.96 9.07
C GLY A 177 -19.12 26.30 8.54
N VAL A 178 -18.30 27.05 9.28
CA VAL A 178 -18.00 28.46 8.99
C VAL A 178 -16.56 28.66 8.54
N ALA A 179 -16.33 29.63 7.65
CA ALA A 179 -14.99 30.03 7.27
C ALA A 179 -14.38 30.96 8.33
N LEU A 180 -13.11 30.73 8.66
CA LEU A 180 -12.33 31.67 9.45
C LEU A 180 -11.95 32.86 8.54
N PRO A 181 -12.33 34.11 8.86
CA PRO A 181 -12.24 35.21 7.91
C PRO A 181 -10.76 35.65 7.73
N PRO A 182 -10.27 35.75 6.48
CA PRO A 182 -8.88 36.14 6.22
C PRO A 182 -8.67 37.66 6.27
N THR A 183 -9.73 38.48 6.19
CA THR A 183 -9.62 39.95 6.18
C THR A 183 -10.45 40.62 7.27
N LEU A 184 -10.06 41.84 7.67
CA LEU A 184 -10.81 42.67 8.60
C LEU A 184 -12.23 43.00 8.13
N SER A 185 -12.42 43.15 6.83
CA SER A 185 -13.75 43.38 6.23
C SER A 185 -14.66 42.17 6.45
N GLN A 186 -14.18 40.97 6.11
CA GLN A 186 -14.93 39.73 6.28
C GLN A 186 -15.17 39.40 7.76
N ALA A 187 -14.18 39.64 8.63
CA ALA A 187 -14.36 39.46 10.08
C ALA A 187 -15.43 40.39 10.64
N ARG A 188 -15.44 41.68 10.26
CA ARG A 188 -16.50 42.62 10.66
C ARG A 188 -17.87 42.23 10.10
N ALA A 189 -17.94 41.65 8.91
CA ALA A 189 -19.18 41.15 8.35
C ALA A 189 -19.69 39.92 9.13
N GLN A 190 -18.81 38.96 9.40
CA GLN A 190 -19.14 37.75 10.16
C GLN A 190 -19.52 38.07 11.62
N ILE A 191 -18.79 38.96 12.30
CA ILE A 191 -19.12 39.40 13.65
C ILE A 191 -20.51 40.05 13.67
N ARG A 192 -20.80 41.01 12.78
CA ARG A 192 -22.13 41.66 12.72
C ARG A 192 -23.27 40.68 12.44
N HIS A 193 -22.99 39.64 11.65
CA HIS A 193 -23.99 38.62 11.32
C HIS A 193 -24.27 37.68 12.50
N LEU A 194 -23.25 37.33 13.27
CA LEU A 194 -23.33 36.33 14.34
C LEU A 194 -23.51 36.92 15.76
N GLU A 195 -23.14 38.18 16.01
CA GLU A 195 -23.14 38.80 17.35
C GLU A 195 -24.53 38.89 18.00
N HIS A 196 -25.59 38.84 17.19
CA HIS A 196 -26.98 38.85 17.64
C HIS A 196 -27.63 37.46 17.72
N LYS A 197 -26.87 36.40 17.43
CA LYS A 197 -27.36 35.02 17.47
C LYS A 197 -26.96 34.33 18.78
N ASP A 198 -27.75 33.32 19.14
CA ASP A 198 -27.44 32.46 20.28
C ASP A 198 -26.60 31.23 19.88
N THR A 199 -26.53 30.89 18.59
CA THR A 199 -25.75 29.75 18.05
C THR A 199 -25.18 30.10 16.68
N PHE A 200 -24.26 29.28 16.17
CA PHE A 200 -23.84 29.34 14.77
C PHE A 200 -25.01 29.10 13.82
N ASP A 201 -24.82 29.48 12.56
CA ASP A 201 -25.78 29.16 11.51
C ASP A 201 -25.88 27.64 11.30
N PRO A 202 -27.07 27.11 10.98
CA PRO A 202 -27.20 25.71 10.60
C PRO A 202 -26.26 25.38 9.43
N ILE A 203 -25.55 24.27 9.54
CA ILE A 203 -24.71 23.74 8.46
C ILE A 203 -25.63 23.38 7.28
N SER A 204 -25.18 23.69 6.05
CA SER A 204 -25.94 23.38 4.83
C SER A 204 -26.25 21.88 4.74
N ALA A 205 -27.44 21.54 4.24
CA ALA A 205 -27.80 20.15 3.97
C ALA A 205 -26.89 19.52 2.90
N ASP A 206 -26.35 20.34 1.98
CA ASP A 206 -25.44 19.91 0.92
C ASP A 206 -23.97 19.76 1.39
N ASP A 207 -23.69 19.96 2.68
CA ASP A 207 -22.36 19.78 3.24
C ASP A 207 -22.06 18.30 3.53
N HIS A 208 -21.56 17.60 2.51
CA HIS A 208 -21.19 16.19 2.60
C HIS A 208 -20.05 15.90 3.60
N LEU A 209 -19.26 16.90 3.99
CA LEU A 209 -18.20 16.73 4.99
C LEU A 209 -18.75 16.76 6.43
N ARG A 210 -19.89 17.43 6.65
CA ARG A 210 -20.45 17.72 7.98
C ARG A 210 -21.95 17.37 8.09
N PRO A 211 -22.38 16.15 7.73
CA PRO A 211 -23.79 15.79 7.78
C PRO A 211 -24.33 15.88 9.23
N ALA A 212 -25.49 16.51 9.40
CA ALA A 212 -26.09 16.72 10.72
C ALA A 212 -26.39 15.40 11.45
N SER A 213 -26.71 14.34 10.69
CA SER A 213 -26.98 13.00 11.22
C SER A 213 -25.78 12.41 11.96
N SER A 214 -24.55 12.60 11.47
CA SER A 214 -23.31 12.05 12.05
C SER A 214 -22.86 12.78 13.32
N ARG A 215 -23.40 13.97 13.58
CA ARG A 215 -23.00 14.86 14.67
C ARG A 215 -24.09 15.02 15.73
N SER A 216 -25.17 14.27 15.58
CA SER A 216 -26.29 14.23 16.51
C SER A 216 -25.92 13.57 17.85
N ALA A 217 -26.69 13.84 18.89
CA ALA A 217 -26.55 13.17 20.18
C ALA A 217 -26.71 11.64 20.07
N ASN A 218 -27.53 11.17 19.12
CA ASN A 218 -27.68 9.75 18.83
C ASN A 218 -26.41 9.15 18.20
N ALA A 219 -25.80 9.85 17.23
CA ALA A 219 -24.54 9.41 16.63
C ALA A 219 -23.39 9.36 17.66
N LEU A 220 -23.32 10.36 18.56
CA LEU A 220 -22.36 10.36 19.67
C LEU A 220 -22.56 9.13 20.58
N GLN A 221 -23.81 8.78 20.90
CA GLN A 221 -24.12 7.61 21.73
C GLN A 221 -23.78 6.28 21.04
N VAL A 222 -24.05 6.17 19.74
CA VAL A 222 -23.66 5.01 18.92
C VAL A 222 -22.14 4.86 18.92
N GLN A 223 -21.40 5.96 18.74
CA GLN A 223 -19.95 5.92 18.75
C GLN A 223 -19.38 5.46 20.10
N ARG A 224 -19.96 5.91 21.22
CA ARG A 224 -19.60 5.42 22.56
C ARG A 224 -19.81 3.91 22.71
N GLN A 225 -20.92 3.38 22.20
CA GLN A 225 -21.21 1.94 22.23
C GLN A 225 -20.22 1.14 21.38
N ASN A 226 -19.93 1.62 20.17
CA ASN A 226 -18.98 0.98 19.26
C ASN A 226 -17.56 1.04 19.82
N ALA A 227 -17.17 2.16 20.45
CA ALA A 227 -15.90 2.32 21.13
C ALA A 227 -15.76 1.34 22.31
N ALA A 228 -16.80 1.17 23.12
CA ALA A 228 -16.79 0.20 24.21
C ALA A 228 -16.59 -1.25 23.70
N LYS A 229 -17.25 -1.62 22.60
CA LYS A 229 -17.03 -2.91 21.95
C LYS A 229 -15.59 -3.05 21.42
N TYR A 230 -15.08 -2.04 20.72
CA TYR A 230 -13.72 -2.03 20.18
C TYR A 230 -12.65 -2.15 21.27
N TYR A 231 -12.73 -1.32 22.32
CA TYR A 231 -11.73 -1.32 23.39
C TYR A 231 -11.80 -2.58 24.28
N SER A 232 -12.89 -3.36 24.23
CA SER A 232 -12.95 -4.67 24.89
C SER A 232 -12.05 -5.73 24.25
N THR A 233 -11.73 -5.60 22.96
CA THR A 233 -10.93 -6.58 22.20
C THR A 233 -9.56 -6.03 21.77
N ALA A 234 -9.42 -4.72 21.64
CA ALA A 234 -8.17 -4.04 21.24
C ALA A 234 -6.91 -4.48 22.03
N PRO A 235 -6.94 -4.70 23.36
CA PRO A 235 -5.75 -5.19 24.09
C PRO A 235 -5.26 -6.56 23.60
N GLN A 236 -6.17 -7.46 23.23
CA GLN A 236 -5.83 -8.81 22.76
C GLN A 236 -5.22 -8.74 21.35
N ALA A 237 -5.83 -7.95 20.45
CA ALA A 237 -5.31 -7.73 19.11
C ALA A 237 -3.94 -7.05 19.12
N LEU A 238 -3.75 -6.05 19.99
CA LEU A 238 -2.46 -5.38 20.18
C LEU A 238 -1.40 -6.33 20.74
N ALA A 239 -1.74 -7.16 21.73
CA ALA A 239 -0.83 -8.16 22.29
C ALA A 239 -0.41 -9.20 21.25
N TYR A 240 -1.35 -9.69 20.43
CA TYR A 240 -1.04 -10.61 19.34
C TYR A 240 -0.13 -9.96 18.29
N LYS A 241 -0.41 -8.70 17.89
CA LYS A 241 0.44 -7.96 16.96
C LYS A 241 1.87 -7.83 17.49
N ARG A 242 2.04 -7.49 18.77
CA ARG A 242 3.37 -7.40 19.39
C ARG A 242 4.10 -8.74 19.36
N LEU A 243 3.43 -9.81 19.76
CA LEU A 243 4.00 -11.16 19.73
C LEU A 243 4.39 -11.58 18.31
N ALA A 244 3.52 -11.32 17.32
CA ALA A 244 3.77 -11.62 15.92
C ALA A 244 4.99 -10.85 15.36
N VAL A 245 5.04 -9.54 15.62
CA VAL A 245 6.16 -8.67 15.22
C VAL A 245 7.45 -9.10 15.94
N GLU A 246 7.40 -9.41 17.22
CA GLU A 246 8.55 -9.85 18.00
C GLU A 246 9.12 -11.17 17.46
N VAL A 247 8.26 -12.17 17.19
CA VAL A 247 8.68 -13.43 16.57
C VAL A 247 9.27 -13.19 15.19
N ALA A 248 8.64 -12.37 14.35
CA ALA A 248 9.11 -12.10 12.99
C ALA A 248 10.43 -11.34 12.97
N THR A 249 10.62 -10.34 13.83
CA THR A 249 11.84 -9.50 13.90
C THR A 249 13.04 -10.25 14.48
N ASN A 250 12.81 -11.23 15.35
CA ASN A 250 13.88 -12.03 15.97
C ASN A 250 14.14 -13.36 15.26
N LEU A 251 13.33 -13.72 14.26
CA LEU A 251 13.58 -14.91 13.45
C LEU A 251 14.92 -14.75 12.72
N PRO A 252 15.86 -15.71 12.84
CA PRO A 252 17.14 -15.61 12.17
C PRO A 252 16.98 -15.52 10.65
N ASP A 253 17.80 -14.68 10.00
CA ASP A 253 17.88 -14.56 8.54
C ASP A 253 19.32 -14.82 8.11
N THR A 254 19.55 -15.99 7.52
CA THR A 254 20.86 -16.45 7.07
C THR A 254 21.50 -15.48 6.08
N ARG A 255 20.72 -14.90 5.16
CA ARG A 255 21.26 -14.02 4.11
C ARG A 255 21.57 -12.63 4.66
N ALA A 256 20.75 -12.12 5.57
CA ALA A 256 21.02 -10.87 6.27
C ALA A 256 22.27 -10.98 7.18
N GLU A 257 22.44 -12.11 7.87
CA GLU A 257 23.65 -12.37 8.67
C GLU A 257 24.89 -12.56 7.79
N ALA A 258 24.76 -13.21 6.64
CA ALA A 258 25.85 -13.30 5.66
C ALA A 258 26.23 -11.91 5.12
N LYS A 259 25.25 -11.01 4.94
CA LYS A 259 25.50 -9.63 4.53
C LYS A 259 26.31 -8.88 5.58
N LYS A 260 25.92 -8.97 6.87
CA LYS A 260 26.69 -8.37 7.97
C LYS A 260 28.12 -8.89 7.99
N TRP A 261 28.29 -10.20 7.84
CA TRP A 261 29.61 -10.82 7.75
C TRP A 261 30.43 -10.29 6.56
N ALA A 262 29.81 -10.16 5.38
CA ALA A 262 30.47 -9.61 4.19
C ALA A 262 30.83 -8.13 4.34
N ASP A 263 29.95 -7.30 4.91
CA ASP A 263 30.20 -5.89 5.19
C ASP A 263 31.37 -5.73 6.17
N ASP A 264 31.39 -6.52 7.26
CA ASP A 264 32.49 -6.54 8.24
C ASP A 264 33.82 -6.98 7.60
N LEU A 265 33.76 -7.97 6.72
CA LEU A 265 34.92 -8.49 5.99
C LEU A 265 35.48 -7.43 5.02
N LEU A 266 34.62 -6.73 4.28
CA LEU A 266 35.02 -5.63 3.39
C LEU A 266 35.59 -4.46 4.19
N LEU A 267 34.96 -4.07 5.30
CA LEU A 267 35.46 -3.01 6.17
C LEU A 267 36.84 -3.35 6.72
N LYS A 268 37.05 -4.59 7.15
CA LYS A 268 38.34 -5.07 7.68
C LYS A 268 39.44 -5.08 6.62
N LEU A 269 39.14 -5.54 5.41
CA LEU A 269 40.13 -5.69 4.35
C LEU A 269 40.44 -4.39 3.61
N THR A 270 39.48 -3.47 3.53
CA THR A 270 39.63 -2.21 2.75
C THR A 270 39.74 -0.96 3.62
N GLY A 271 39.37 -1.03 4.89
CA GLY A 271 39.27 0.12 5.80
C GLY A 271 38.10 1.05 5.51
N LYS A 272 37.18 0.69 4.60
CA LYS A 272 36.03 1.51 4.20
C LYS A 272 34.72 0.72 4.32
N PRO A 273 33.62 1.34 4.77
CA PRO A 273 32.31 0.70 4.71
C PRO A 273 31.88 0.61 3.24
N ILE A 274 31.72 -0.62 2.75
CA ILE A 274 31.23 -0.91 1.40
C ILE A 274 30.01 -1.80 1.55
N ASP A 275 28.90 -1.45 0.89
CA ASP A 275 27.72 -2.30 0.87
C ASP A 275 27.98 -3.58 0.06
N SER A 276 28.10 -4.72 0.74
CA SER A 276 28.43 -6.00 0.13
C SER A 276 27.40 -6.50 -0.89
N ASP A 277 26.16 -6.01 -0.88
CA ASP A 277 25.15 -6.35 -1.90
C ASP A 277 25.41 -5.66 -3.25
N THR A 278 26.30 -4.67 -3.28
CA THR A 278 26.77 -3.99 -4.51
C THR A 278 28.06 -4.59 -5.06
N VAL A 279 28.66 -5.57 -4.36
CA VAL A 279 29.93 -6.21 -4.72
C VAL A 279 29.66 -7.60 -5.24
N TYR A 280 30.14 -7.90 -6.46
CA TYR A 280 29.99 -9.18 -7.12
C TYR A 280 31.32 -9.93 -7.17
N LEU A 281 31.32 -11.19 -6.73
CA LEU A 281 32.36 -12.16 -7.05
C LEU A 281 32.04 -12.80 -8.40
N ASN A 282 32.74 -12.35 -9.43
CA ASN A 282 32.59 -12.85 -10.79
C ASN A 282 33.68 -13.86 -11.09
N ARG A 283 33.27 -15.05 -11.58
CA ARG A 283 34.17 -16.15 -11.94
C ARG A 283 34.17 -16.39 -13.45
N PHE A 284 35.35 -16.61 -14.00
CA PHE A 284 35.70 -16.71 -15.41
C PHE A 284 36.46 -18.00 -15.70
N LYS A 285 36.78 -18.26 -16.98
CA LYS A 285 37.56 -19.44 -17.39
C LYS A 285 39.06 -19.12 -17.58
N GLY A 286 39.52 -18.00 -17.01
CA GLY A 286 40.86 -17.43 -17.16
C GLY A 286 40.81 -15.91 -17.30
N GLY A 287 41.97 -15.26 -17.50
CA GLY A 287 42.08 -13.81 -17.64
C GLY A 287 43.25 -13.36 -18.52
N GLU A 288 43.24 -12.10 -18.91
CA GLU A 288 44.32 -11.43 -19.65
C GLU A 288 45.14 -10.57 -18.69
N SER A 289 46.47 -10.54 -18.84
CA SER A 289 47.32 -9.76 -17.95
C SER A 289 47.03 -8.26 -18.09
N ALA A 290 46.79 -7.58 -16.96
CA ALA A 290 46.47 -6.16 -16.93
C ALA A 290 46.91 -5.48 -15.63
N ASP A 291 46.91 -4.14 -15.62
CA ASP A 291 47.17 -3.33 -14.43
C ASP A 291 45.92 -3.24 -13.53
N THR A 292 45.54 -4.38 -12.94
CA THR A 292 44.41 -4.53 -12.02
C THR A 292 44.89 -5.04 -10.66
N VAL A 293 44.03 -5.02 -9.65
CA VAL A 293 44.40 -5.50 -8.31
C VAL A 293 44.78 -6.98 -8.30
N THR A 294 44.13 -7.81 -9.14
CA THR A 294 44.43 -9.23 -9.30
C THR A 294 45.60 -9.49 -10.26
N GLY A 295 45.91 -8.52 -11.13
CA GLY A 295 46.84 -8.67 -12.26
C GLY A 295 46.18 -9.19 -13.54
N TRP A 296 44.86 -9.39 -13.52
CA TRP A 296 44.05 -9.94 -14.61
C TRP A 296 42.84 -9.07 -14.94
N GLU A 297 42.45 -9.03 -16.21
CA GLU A 297 41.18 -8.47 -16.71
C GLU A 297 40.45 -9.50 -17.59
N HIS A 298 39.14 -9.32 -17.79
CA HIS A 298 38.29 -10.25 -18.54
C HIS A 298 37.44 -9.47 -19.55
N LYS A 299 38.00 -9.24 -20.75
CA LYS A 299 37.42 -8.33 -21.75
C LYS A 299 36.38 -8.94 -22.69
N PHE A 300 36.48 -10.23 -23.00
CA PHE A 300 35.67 -10.86 -24.06
C PHE A 300 34.88 -12.08 -23.58
N GLN A 301 34.61 -12.16 -22.28
CA GLN A 301 33.84 -13.25 -21.69
C GLN A 301 32.93 -12.73 -20.58
N GLU A 302 31.75 -13.32 -20.49
CA GLU A 302 30.89 -13.18 -19.32
C GLU A 302 31.34 -14.13 -18.21
N PRO A 303 31.14 -13.76 -16.94
CA PRO A 303 31.38 -14.68 -15.87
C PRO A 303 30.39 -15.83 -15.97
N TRP A 304 30.88 -17.06 -15.80
CA TRP A 304 30.03 -18.25 -15.72
C TRP A 304 29.32 -18.35 -14.36
N SER A 305 29.77 -17.57 -13.37
CA SER A 305 29.12 -17.38 -12.08
C SER A 305 29.36 -15.95 -11.63
N SER A 306 28.29 -15.20 -11.34
CA SER A 306 28.33 -13.85 -10.78
C SER A 306 27.41 -13.82 -9.56
N LEU A 307 27.99 -13.67 -8.37
CA LEU A 307 27.27 -13.71 -7.10
C LEU A 307 27.58 -12.46 -6.29
N ARG A 308 26.58 -11.90 -5.62
CA ARG A 308 26.86 -10.87 -4.61
C ARG A 308 27.75 -11.47 -3.53
N LEU A 309 28.58 -10.64 -2.92
CA LEU A 309 29.59 -11.12 -1.98
C LEU A 309 29.00 -11.96 -0.83
N PRO A 310 27.87 -11.61 -0.20
CA PRO A 310 27.30 -12.43 0.87
C PRO A 310 26.84 -13.81 0.36
N ASP A 311 26.30 -13.87 -0.86
CA ASP A 311 25.90 -15.13 -1.52
C ASP A 311 27.12 -15.98 -1.85
N ALA A 312 28.21 -15.35 -2.31
CA ALA A 312 29.46 -16.04 -2.57
C ALA A 312 30.10 -16.61 -1.29
N LEU A 313 29.98 -15.91 -0.16
CA LEU A 313 30.45 -16.39 1.13
C LEU A 313 29.63 -17.59 1.63
N LEU A 314 28.29 -17.53 1.51
CA LEU A 314 27.42 -18.68 1.77
C LEU A 314 27.74 -19.86 0.83
N LYS A 315 28.17 -19.54 -0.40
CA LYS A 315 28.60 -20.54 -1.38
C LYS A 315 29.93 -21.22 -1.05
N ASN A 316 30.70 -20.72 -0.07
CA ASN A 316 32.05 -21.18 0.23
C ASN A 316 33.02 -21.19 -0.98
N PHE A 317 34.31 -21.36 -0.69
CA PHE A 317 35.35 -21.52 -1.71
C PHE A 317 35.76 -23.00 -1.83
N SER A 318 36.02 -23.45 -3.05
CA SER A 318 36.37 -24.85 -3.36
C SER A 318 37.85 -25.15 -3.09
N GLU A 319 38.23 -26.43 -2.97
CA GLU A 319 39.64 -26.86 -2.89
C GLU A 319 40.49 -26.28 -4.04
N HIS A 320 39.90 -26.10 -5.22
CA HIS A 320 40.59 -25.52 -6.38
C HIS A 320 40.92 -24.04 -6.19
N ASP A 321 40.06 -23.30 -5.48
CA ASP A 321 40.25 -21.87 -5.21
C ASP A 321 41.42 -21.61 -4.25
N TRP A 322 41.75 -22.60 -3.41
CA TRP A 322 42.87 -22.55 -2.46
C TRP A 322 44.26 -22.71 -3.09
N VAL A 323 44.32 -23.12 -4.36
CA VAL A 323 45.60 -23.20 -5.07
C VAL A 323 46.11 -21.76 -5.29
N PRO A 324 47.32 -21.41 -4.80
CA PRO A 324 47.82 -20.04 -4.88
C PRO A 324 47.79 -19.48 -6.31
N GLY A 325 47.09 -18.36 -6.48
CA GLY A 325 46.98 -17.66 -7.77
C GLY A 325 45.80 -18.10 -8.65
N ASN A 326 45.19 -19.28 -8.43
CA ASN A 326 44.07 -19.75 -9.25
C ASN A 326 42.84 -18.87 -9.10
N LEU A 327 42.40 -18.63 -7.86
CA LEU A 327 41.20 -17.82 -7.62
C LEU A 327 41.35 -16.38 -8.13
N ASP A 328 42.54 -15.78 -8.03
CA ASP A 328 42.77 -14.40 -8.51
C ASP A 328 42.91 -14.33 -10.04
N LEU A 329 43.24 -15.44 -10.71
CA LEU A 329 43.24 -15.57 -12.17
C LEU A 329 41.82 -15.78 -12.71
N ASP A 330 41.05 -16.64 -12.03
CA ASP A 330 39.74 -17.08 -12.49
C ASP A 330 38.60 -16.24 -11.90
N ALA A 331 38.87 -15.26 -11.05
CA ALA A 331 37.85 -14.42 -10.46
C ALA A 331 38.34 -13.00 -10.13
N GLY A 332 37.38 -12.09 -9.96
CA GLY A 332 37.59 -10.76 -9.41
C GLY A 332 36.35 -10.24 -8.68
N LEU A 333 36.55 -9.20 -7.88
CA LEU A 333 35.46 -8.47 -7.22
C LEU A 333 35.12 -7.22 -8.04
N TYR A 334 33.85 -7.03 -8.37
CA TYR A 334 33.40 -5.96 -9.26
C TYR A 334 32.13 -5.29 -8.74
N THR A 335 31.86 -4.07 -9.20
CA THR A 335 30.58 -3.37 -8.96
C THR A 335 29.46 -3.81 -9.90
N GLN A 336 29.79 -4.60 -10.92
CA GLN A 336 28.89 -5.06 -11.99
C GLN A 336 28.79 -6.58 -11.99
N SER A 337 27.59 -7.10 -12.28
CA SER A 337 27.31 -8.54 -12.33
C SER A 337 27.67 -9.17 -13.67
N THR A 338 26.69 -9.31 -14.58
CA THR A 338 26.82 -9.84 -15.95
C THR A 338 26.54 -8.75 -16.99
N GLY A 339 26.92 -8.96 -18.25
CA GLY A 339 26.59 -8.10 -19.39
C GLY A 339 27.63 -7.03 -19.72
N GLN A 340 28.85 -7.14 -19.18
CA GLN A 340 29.92 -6.16 -19.42
C GLN A 340 30.89 -6.58 -20.54
N SER A 341 30.85 -7.83 -21.02
CA SER A 341 31.80 -8.33 -22.03
C SER A 341 31.78 -7.55 -23.36
N GLU A 342 30.62 -6.96 -23.72
CA GLU A 342 30.50 -6.10 -24.91
C GLU A 342 30.76 -4.61 -24.61
N LYS A 343 30.97 -4.24 -23.33
CA LYS A 343 31.08 -2.86 -22.82
C LYS A 343 32.44 -2.57 -22.17
N GLY A 344 33.50 -3.24 -22.63
CA GLY A 344 34.86 -3.07 -22.10
C GLY A 344 35.27 -4.10 -21.04
N GLY A 345 34.37 -5.03 -20.69
CA GLY A 345 34.64 -6.18 -19.84
C GLY A 345 34.83 -5.87 -18.36
N TYR A 346 35.51 -6.76 -17.67
CA TYR A 346 35.77 -6.67 -16.23
C TYR A 346 37.25 -6.36 -16.00
N GLY A 347 37.55 -5.23 -15.37
CA GLY A 347 38.93 -4.77 -15.17
C GLY A 347 38.99 -3.53 -14.29
N LYS A 348 40.07 -2.73 -14.40
CA LYS A 348 40.37 -1.64 -13.45
C LYS A 348 39.24 -0.63 -13.24
N HIS A 349 38.41 -0.39 -14.26
CA HIS A 349 37.35 0.62 -14.25
C HIS A 349 36.10 0.22 -13.46
N ASN A 350 35.90 -1.09 -13.20
CA ASN A 350 34.76 -1.61 -12.44
C ASN A 350 35.17 -2.58 -11.32
N GLN A 351 36.47 -2.72 -11.06
CA GLN A 351 36.99 -3.56 -9.98
C GLN A 351 36.73 -2.93 -8.60
N ILE A 352 36.60 -3.79 -7.60
CA ILE A 352 36.86 -3.45 -6.22
C ILE A 352 38.36 -3.71 -5.97
N ASP A 353 39.07 -2.77 -5.34
CA ASP A 353 40.50 -2.86 -5.03
C ASP A 353 40.80 -3.87 -3.92
N LEU A 354 40.40 -5.13 -4.13
CA LEU A 354 40.57 -6.24 -3.21
C LEU A 354 40.66 -7.56 -3.99
N LYS A 355 41.63 -8.41 -3.66
CA LYS A 355 41.76 -9.72 -4.31
C LYS A 355 40.75 -10.73 -3.75
N PRO A 356 40.11 -11.56 -4.58
CA PRO A 356 39.29 -12.68 -4.12
C PRO A 356 39.99 -13.61 -3.14
N SER A 357 41.29 -13.89 -3.33
CA SER A 357 42.07 -14.71 -2.40
C SER A 357 42.19 -14.11 -1.00
N GLN A 358 42.23 -12.77 -0.87
CA GLN A 358 42.23 -12.10 0.42
C GLN A 358 40.89 -12.25 1.13
N VAL A 359 39.79 -12.14 0.38
CA VAL A 359 38.43 -12.41 0.90
C VAL A 359 38.33 -13.85 1.39
N MET A 360 38.74 -14.83 0.58
CA MET A 360 38.73 -16.25 0.94
C MET A 360 39.55 -16.56 2.19
N HIS A 361 40.78 -16.03 2.27
CA HIS A 361 41.65 -16.26 3.44
C HIS A 361 41.11 -15.64 4.72
N GLU A 362 40.47 -14.48 4.63
CA GLU A 362 39.88 -13.82 5.79
C GLU A 362 38.56 -14.47 6.21
N SER A 363 37.71 -14.86 5.23
CA SER A 363 36.43 -15.52 5.49
C SER A 363 36.61 -16.86 6.21
N TRP A 364 37.69 -17.59 5.93
CA TRP A 364 37.98 -18.87 6.57
C TRP A 364 38.13 -18.80 8.11
N LYS A 365 38.46 -17.62 8.64
CA LYS A 365 38.62 -17.40 10.08
C LYS A 365 37.27 -17.28 10.81
N THR A 366 36.17 -17.18 10.07
CA THR A 366 34.81 -17.10 10.61
C THR A 366 34.12 -18.46 10.51
N ASP A 367 33.65 -18.98 11.65
CA ASP A 367 32.75 -20.12 11.70
C ASP A 367 31.29 -19.64 11.60
N PHE A 368 30.85 -19.36 10.37
CA PHE A 368 29.51 -18.83 10.12
C PHE A 368 28.41 -19.84 10.47
N GLN A 369 28.67 -21.15 10.30
CA GLN A 369 27.73 -22.20 10.69
C GLN A 369 27.47 -22.15 12.20
N ALA A 370 28.52 -22.15 13.03
CA ALA A 370 28.35 -22.10 14.48
C ALA A 370 27.62 -20.84 14.95
N GLN A 371 27.90 -19.68 14.33
CA GLN A 371 27.18 -18.44 14.62
C GLN A 371 25.68 -18.55 14.29
N MET A 372 25.36 -19.16 13.14
CA MET A 372 23.98 -19.33 12.72
C MET A 372 23.24 -20.35 13.60
N THR A 373 23.87 -21.48 13.94
CA THR A 373 23.33 -22.46 14.89
C THR A 373 23.03 -21.82 16.24
N GLN A 374 23.94 -20.99 16.77
CA GLN A 374 23.72 -20.29 18.02
C GLN A 374 22.54 -19.31 17.95
N LYS A 375 22.39 -18.56 16.84
CA LYS A 375 21.23 -17.66 16.64
C LYS A 375 19.92 -18.42 16.56
N ILE A 376 19.90 -19.55 15.84
CA ILE A 376 18.77 -20.48 15.74
C ILE A 376 18.38 -21.00 17.13
N ASP A 377 19.34 -21.49 17.91
CA ASP A 377 19.09 -21.99 19.26
C ASP A 377 18.58 -20.89 20.20
N ASN A 378 19.20 -19.71 20.17
CA ASN A 378 18.75 -18.57 20.98
C ASN A 378 17.32 -18.15 20.65
N PHE A 379 16.97 -18.11 19.36
CA PHE A 379 15.61 -17.82 18.92
C PHE A 379 14.63 -18.83 19.50
N TRP A 380 14.86 -20.13 19.31
CA TRP A 380 13.93 -21.15 19.80
C TRP A 380 13.86 -21.21 21.33
N ASN A 381 14.96 -20.94 22.03
CA ASN A 381 14.97 -20.89 23.49
C ASN A 381 14.16 -19.70 24.04
N THR A 382 14.01 -18.63 23.26
CA THR A 382 13.37 -17.38 23.72
C THR A 382 11.95 -17.21 23.17
N HIS A 383 11.69 -17.64 21.93
CA HIS A 383 10.49 -17.32 21.17
C HIS A 383 9.66 -18.54 20.72
N ALA A 384 9.96 -19.76 21.18
CA ALA A 384 9.19 -20.95 20.80
C ALA A 384 7.69 -20.85 21.11
N ASP A 385 7.32 -20.38 22.31
CA ASP A 385 5.92 -20.24 22.71
C ASP A 385 5.20 -19.16 21.89
N GLY A 386 5.91 -18.06 21.59
CA GLY A 386 5.42 -17.01 20.70
C GLY A 386 5.20 -17.53 19.29
N TYR A 387 6.15 -18.30 18.76
CA TYR A 387 6.02 -18.94 17.45
C TYR A 387 4.83 -19.90 17.40
N GLN A 388 4.65 -20.73 18.43
CA GLN A 388 3.50 -21.65 18.56
C GLN A 388 2.17 -20.89 18.56
N THR A 389 2.08 -19.80 19.34
CA THR A 389 0.89 -18.95 19.41
C THR A 389 0.57 -18.31 18.05
N ALA A 390 1.60 -17.87 17.33
CA ALA A 390 1.47 -17.27 16.00
C ALA A 390 0.96 -18.26 14.94
N ILE A 391 1.53 -19.46 14.83
CA ILE A 391 1.03 -20.49 13.88
C ILE A 391 -0.38 -20.97 14.24
N LYS A 392 -0.73 -21.02 15.53
CA LYS A 392 -2.07 -21.38 15.98
C LYS A 392 -3.09 -20.32 15.61
N GLY A 393 -2.76 -19.04 15.79
CA GLY A 393 -3.60 -17.93 15.35
C GLY A 393 -3.81 -17.92 13.84
N GLU A 394 -2.75 -18.10 13.05
CA GLU A 394 -2.83 -18.19 11.58
C GLU A 394 -3.72 -19.36 11.12
N PHE A 395 -3.54 -20.56 11.68
CA PHE A 395 -4.36 -21.72 11.37
C PHE A 395 -5.86 -21.46 11.61
N VAL A 396 -6.19 -20.89 12.77
CA VAL A 396 -7.59 -20.62 13.16
C VAL A 396 -8.19 -19.53 12.27
N PHE A 397 -7.40 -18.49 11.96
CA PHE A 397 -7.78 -17.45 11.03
C PHE A 397 -8.15 -18.04 9.66
N GLN A 398 -7.24 -18.83 9.06
CA GLN A 398 -7.47 -19.46 7.77
C GLN A 398 -8.70 -20.38 7.78
N ALA A 399 -8.92 -21.13 8.88
CA ALA A 399 -10.07 -22.02 9.00
C ALA A 399 -11.39 -21.24 9.04
N ARG A 400 -11.44 -20.15 9.82
CA ARG A 400 -12.61 -19.27 9.95
C ARG A 400 -12.89 -18.52 8.64
N GLU A 401 -11.88 -17.91 8.03
CA GLU A 401 -12.03 -17.19 6.76
C GLU A 401 -12.49 -18.11 5.63
N GLN A 402 -11.87 -19.28 5.51
CA GLN A 402 -12.24 -20.23 4.46
C GLN A 402 -13.67 -20.76 4.65
N LEU A 403 -14.12 -20.96 5.91
CA LEU A 403 -15.52 -21.29 6.21
C LEU A 403 -16.47 -20.17 5.79
N LYS A 404 -16.22 -18.92 6.23
CA LYS A 404 -17.05 -17.76 5.88
C LYS A 404 -17.15 -17.59 4.37
N THR A 405 -16.03 -17.69 3.67
CA THR A 405 -15.97 -17.58 2.21
C THR A 405 -16.70 -18.75 1.53
N ALA A 406 -16.68 -19.96 2.10
CA ALA A 406 -17.40 -21.10 1.56
C ALA A 406 -18.93 -20.98 1.76
N GLU A 407 -19.37 -20.48 2.92
CA GLU A 407 -20.78 -20.31 3.25
C GLU A 407 -21.42 -19.11 2.51
N ALA A 408 -20.65 -18.08 2.19
CA ALA A 408 -21.11 -16.94 1.39
C ALA A 408 -21.36 -17.26 -0.10
N ARG A 409 -20.79 -18.36 -0.63
CA ARG A 409 -20.92 -18.72 -2.05
C ARG A 409 -22.26 -19.36 -2.38
N SER A 410 -22.84 -18.94 -3.51
CA SER A 410 -24.03 -19.55 -4.08
C SER A 410 -23.78 -21.02 -4.47
N PRO A 411 -24.84 -21.86 -4.60
CA PRO A 411 -24.68 -23.24 -5.06
C PRO A 411 -24.00 -23.37 -6.43
N ALA A 412 -24.23 -22.42 -7.34
CA ALA A 412 -23.61 -22.40 -8.66
C ALA A 412 -22.10 -22.15 -8.59
N GLU A 413 -21.66 -21.15 -7.81
CA GLU A 413 -20.24 -20.87 -7.60
C GLU A 413 -19.53 -22.05 -6.92
N ARG A 414 -20.17 -22.68 -5.94
CA ARG A 414 -19.63 -23.89 -5.30
C ARG A 414 -19.48 -25.07 -6.27
N ALA A 415 -20.35 -25.20 -7.26
CA ALA A 415 -20.26 -26.26 -8.28
C ALA A 415 -19.08 -26.06 -9.24
N LEU A 416 -18.66 -24.80 -9.46
CA LEU A 416 -17.50 -24.44 -10.30
C LEU A 416 -16.16 -24.66 -9.60
N GLN A 417 -16.13 -24.75 -8.26
CA GLN A 417 -14.91 -25.04 -7.52
C GLN A 417 -14.44 -26.48 -7.73
N ALA A 418 -13.13 -26.67 -7.80
CA ALA A 418 -12.51 -27.99 -7.73
C ALA A 418 -12.98 -28.73 -6.46
N PRO A 419 -13.21 -30.07 -6.50
CA PRO A 419 -13.72 -30.82 -5.35
C PRO A 419 -12.95 -30.57 -4.04
N GLU A 420 -11.64 -30.38 -4.15
CA GLU A 420 -10.70 -30.10 -3.07
C GLU A 420 -10.86 -28.71 -2.43
N HIS A 421 -11.45 -27.75 -3.13
CA HIS A 421 -11.65 -26.38 -2.63
C HIS A 421 -13.02 -26.19 -1.95
N ARG A 422 -13.90 -27.22 -1.98
CA ARG A 422 -15.28 -27.15 -1.47
C ARG A 422 -15.37 -27.36 0.04
N PHE A 423 -14.63 -26.57 0.81
CA PHE A 423 -14.59 -26.64 2.28
C PHE A 423 -15.98 -26.45 2.90
N THR A 424 -16.29 -27.19 3.96
CA THR A 424 -17.61 -27.20 4.61
C THR A 424 -17.53 -27.00 6.12
N ARG A 425 -18.67 -26.67 6.76
CA ARG A 425 -18.80 -26.62 8.23
C ARG A 425 -18.33 -27.90 8.93
N GLY A 426 -18.56 -29.07 8.30
CA GLY A 426 -18.09 -30.35 8.82
C GLY A 426 -16.56 -30.49 8.76
N ASP A 427 -15.94 -29.95 7.72
CA ASP A 427 -14.49 -29.93 7.54
C ASP A 427 -13.84 -28.94 8.51
N TYR A 428 -14.47 -27.77 8.71
CA TYR A 428 -14.08 -26.80 9.73
C TYR A 428 -14.08 -27.43 11.14
N ARG A 429 -15.16 -28.13 11.52
CA ARG A 429 -15.21 -28.83 12.82
C ARG A 429 -14.10 -29.88 12.95
N LEU A 430 -13.79 -30.58 11.87
CA LEU A 430 -12.73 -31.59 11.83
C LEU A 430 -11.35 -30.97 12.05
N VAL A 431 -11.00 -29.90 11.33
CA VAL A 431 -9.67 -29.28 11.45
C VAL A 431 -9.51 -28.53 12.78
N MET A 432 -10.59 -27.94 13.31
CA MET A 432 -10.57 -27.28 14.62
C MET A 432 -10.33 -28.25 15.80
N ALA A 433 -10.35 -29.57 15.58
CA ALA A 433 -9.87 -30.55 16.56
C ALA A 433 -8.38 -30.37 16.91
N ALA A 434 -7.58 -29.72 16.05
CA ALA A 434 -6.20 -29.31 16.33
C ALA A 434 -6.11 -28.26 17.45
N ALA A 435 -7.17 -27.48 17.65
CA ALA A 435 -7.25 -26.37 18.59
C ALA A 435 -8.48 -26.55 19.49
N SER A 436 -8.60 -27.72 20.11
CA SER A 436 -9.77 -28.19 20.85
C SER A 436 -10.18 -27.29 22.03
N ASN A 437 -9.27 -26.44 22.51
CA ASN A 437 -9.53 -25.45 23.56
C ASN A 437 -10.18 -24.15 23.06
N LEU A 438 -10.31 -23.96 21.74
CA LEU A 438 -10.89 -22.77 21.13
C LEU A 438 -12.37 -22.98 20.78
N PRO A 439 -13.21 -21.92 20.82
CA PRO A 439 -14.60 -22.01 20.42
C PRO A 439 -14.74 -22.34 18.94
N LEU A 440 -15.68 -23.26 18.62
CA LEU A 440 -16.05 -23.58 17.25
C LEU A 440 -16.82 -22.44 16.56
N ASP A 441 -17.45 -21.53 17.30
CA ASP A 441 -18.06 -20.35 16.69
C ASP A 441 -16.99 -19.47 16.03
N GLU A 442 -17.04 -19.37 14.70
CA GLU A 442 -16.13 -18.58 13.85
C GLU A 442 -16.22 -17.08 14.09
N ASN A 443 -17.26 -16.61 14.80
CA ASN A 443 -17.47 -15.21 15.15
C ASN A 443 -17.14 -14.91 16.61
N ALA A 444 -16.77 -15.92 17.41
CA ALA A 444 -16.38 -15.73 18.80
C ALA A 444 -14.97 -15.11 18.87
N ALA A 445 -14.86 -13.99 19.60
CA ALA A 445 -13.59 -13.35 19.92
C ALA A 445 -12.71 -14.30 20.74
N LEU A 446 -11.44 -14.40 20.37
CA LEU A 446 -10.42 -15.15 21.09
C LEU A 446 -9.67 -14.26 22.08
N SER A 447 -8.95 -14.89 23.00
CA SER A 447 -8.00 -14.23 23.89
C SER A 447 -6.60 -14.79 23.67
N MET A 448 -5.59 -14.02 24.04
CA MET A 448 -4.19 -14.46 24.03
C MET A 448 -3.96 -15.66 24.94
N GLU A 449 -4.68 -15.75 26.06
CA GLU A 449 -4.61 -16.91 26.96
C GLU A 449 -5.08 -18.19 26.26
N GLN A 450 -6.19 -18.12 25.51
CA GLN A 450 -6.70 -19.26 24.74
C GLN A 450 -5.75 -19.66 23.60
N LEU A 451 -5.15 -18.70 22.90
CA LEU A 451 -4.19 -18.98 21.83
C LEU A 451 -2.86 -19.54 22.38
N ASN A 452 -2.40 -19.09 23.54
CA ASN A 452 -1.17 -19.59 24.17
C ASN A 452 -1.37 -20.97 24.82
N ALA A 453 -2.58 -21.27 25.32
CA ALA A 453 -2.85 -22.54 25.97
C ALA A 453 -2.68 -23.73 24.99
N GLN A 454 -1.86 -24.70 25.40
CA GLN A 454 -1.71 -25.96 24.69
C GLN A 454 -2.95 -26.84 24.85
N ALA A 455 -3.34 -27.54 23.80
CA ALA A 455 -4.47 -28.45 23.82
C ALA A 455 -4.18 -29.70 22.99
N PRO A 456 -4.36 -30.91 23.54
CA PRO A 456 -4.24 -32.13 22.75
C PRO A 456 -5.34 -32.20 21.69
N VAL A 457 -5.08 -33.01 20.66
CA VAL A 457 -6.06 -33.32 19.61
C VAL A 457 -7.31 -33.94 20.24
N SER A 458 -8.49 -33.52 19.78
CA SER A 458 -9.76 -34.15 20.21
C SER A 458 -9.80 -35.63 19.81
N GLY A 459 -10.21 -36.51 20.74
CA GLY A 459 -10.12 -37.97 20.58
C GLY A 459 -10.87 -38.57 19.39
N ASP A 460 -11.84 -37.84 18.81
CA ASP A 460 -12.66 -38.29 17.68
C ASP A 460 -12.07 -37.89 16.30
N THR A 461 -10.80 -37.45 16.27
CA THR A 461 -10.13 -36.99 15.05
C THR A 461 -8.71 -37.49 15.02
N GLN A 462 -8.31 -38.02 13.87
CA GLN A 462 -6.94 -38.44 13.63
C GLN A 462 -6.17 -37.34 12.93
N VAL A 463 -5.06 -36.91 13.52
CA VAL A 463 -4.17 -35.89 12.99
C VAL A 463 -2.82 -36.50 12.71
N HIS A 464 -2.27 -36.21 11.53
CA HIS A 464 -0.98 -36.71 11.09
C HIS A 464 -0.18 -35.58 10.44
N ALA A 465 1.14 -35.56 10.61
CA ALA A 465 2.00 -34.84 9.68
C ALA A 465 1.87 -35.50 8.30
N LEU A 466 1.88 -34.71 7.21
CA LEU A 466 1.91 -35.30 5.87
C LEU A 466 3.20 -36.12 5.71
N SER A 467 3.08 -37.40 5.35
CA SER A 467 4.22 -38.29 5.16
C SER A 467 4.15 -38.94 3.79
N ILE A 468 5.11 -38.61 2.92
CA ILE A 468 5.22 -39.14 1.56
C ILE A 468 6.39 -40.12 1.52
N HIS A 469 6.12 -41.38 1.22
CA HIS A 469 7.11 -42.46 1.23
C HIS A 469 7.95 -42.56 2.53
N GLY A 470 7.42 -42.11 3.66
CA GLY A 470 8.08 -42.15 4.98
C GLY A 470 8.84 -40.87 5.35
N PHE A 471 8.99 -39.93 4.42
CA PHE A 471 9.51 -38.59 4.71
C PHE A 471 8.39 -37.70 5.23
N LYS A 472 8.59 -37.05 6.38
CA LYS A 472 7.56 -36.22 7.02
C LYS A 472 7.73 -34.76 6.63
N SER A 473 6.63 -34.11 6.31
CA SER A 473 6.58 -32.66 6.17
C SER A 473 6.83 -31.99 7.51
N SER A 474 7.46 -30.82 7.48
CA SER A 474 7.72 -30.01 8.67
C SER A 474 6.48 -29.27 9.18
N ASP A 475 5.47 -29.07 8.33
CA ASP A 475 4.42 -28.07 8.56
C ASP A 475 3.05 -28.43 7.96
N ILE A 476 2.98 -29.31 6.95
CA ILE A 476 1.70 -29.77 6.40
C ILE A 476 1.04 -30.80 7.33
N VAL A 477 -0.23 -30.56 7.66
CA VAL A 477 -1.03 -31.41 8.56
C VAL A 477 -2.19 -32.04 7.82
N ARG A 478 -2.42 -33.34 8.03
CA ARG A 478 -3.55 -34.10 7.52
C ARG A 478 -4.50 -34.46 8.65
N PHE A 479 -5.77 -34.15 8.44
CA PHE A 479 -6.89 -34.46 9.33
C PHE A 479 -7.77 -35.54 8.71
N SER A 480 -8.20 -36.51 9.50
CA SER A 480 -9.21 -37.48 9.09
C SER A 480 -10.18 -37.79 10.21
N ALA A 481 -11.44 -38.03 9.85
CA ALA A 481 -12.41 -38.59 10.78
C ALA A 481 -12.00 -40.02 11.19
N ASP A 482 -12.51 -40.50 12.32
CA ASP A 482 -12.18 -41.84 12.86
C ASP A 482 -12.52 -43.00 11.92
N ASP A 483 -13.45 -42.79 10.98
CA ASP A 483 -13.79 -43.76 9.94
C ASP A 483 -12.72 -43.85 8.82
N GLY A 484 -11.70 -42.99 8.86
CA GLY A 484 -10.62 -42.91 7.88
C GLY A 484 -11.07 -42.46 6.48
N GLY A 485 -12.35 -42.08 6.32
CA GLY A 485 -12.95 -41.74 5.04
C GLY A 485 -12.49 -40.36 4.59
N ARG A 486 -13.05 -39.31 5.18
CA ARG A 486 -12.76 -37.93 4.77
C ARG A 486 -11.36 -37.50 5.19
N GLN A 487 -10.65 -36.84 4.27
CA GLN A 487 -9.33 -36.25 4.52
C GLN A 487 -9.38 -34.74 4.32
N VAL A 488 -8.71 -33.98 5.17
CA VAL A 488 -8.47 -32.55 4.96
C VAL A 488 -6.99 -32.27 5.17
N LEU A 489 -6.36 -31.63 4.20
CA LEU A 489 -4.95 -31.24 4.24
C LEU A 489 -4.87 -29.75 4.53
N TYR A 490 -4.16 -29.38 5.60
CA TYR A 490 -3.76 -28.01 5.88
C TYR A 490 -2.36 -27.78 5.33
N ILE A 491 -2.24 -26.86 4.37
CA ILE A 491 -0.97 -26.44 3.78
C ILE A 491 -0.76 -24.96 4.15
N PRO A 492 0.14 -24.65 5.10
CA PRO A 492 0.48 -23.27 5.43
C PRO A 492 0.87 -22.46 4.19
N GLY A 493 0.36 -21.24 4.06
CA GLY A 493 0.65 -20.34 2.94
C GLY A 493 -0.11 -20.61 1.63
N ALA A 494 -0.86 -21.72 1.51
CA ALA A 494 -1.70 -21.98 0.34
C ALA A 494 -3.02 -21.19 0.36
N LYS A 495 -3.59 -20.91 -0.81
CA LYS A 495 -4.92 -20.30 -0.98
C LYS A 495 -5.76 -21.13 -1.95
N PRO A 496 -6.79 -21.88 -1.49
CA PRO A 496 -7.18 -22.07 -0.08
C PRO A 496 -6.13 -22.84 0.74
N ALA A 497 -6.07 -22.58 2.05
CA ALA A 497 -5.13 -23.25 2.98
C ALA A 497 -5.56 -24.68 3.34
N PHE A 498 -6.86 -24.97 3.26
CA PHE A 498 -7.42 -26.29 3.51
C PHE A 498 -7.92 -26.94 2.22
N LEU A 499 -7.38 -28.10 1.89
CA LEU A 499 -7.82 -28.93 0.76
C LEU A 499 -8.55 -30.16 1.27
N ARG A 500 -9.77 -30.40 0.79
CA ARG A 500 -10.58 -31.56 1.21
C ARG A 500 -10.53 -32.72 0.21
N PHE A 501 -10.62 -33.94 0.69
CA PHE A 501 -10.68 -35.13 -0.16
C PHE A 501 -11.68 -36.13 0.42
N ASP A 502 -12.46 -36.76 -0.47
CA ASP A 502 -13.47 -37.74 -0.06
C ASP A 502 -12.87 -39.07 0.46
N SER A 503 -11.59 -39.32 0.19
CA SER A 503 -10.88 -40.53 0.62
C SER A 503 -9.37 -40.36 0.61
N LEU A 504 -8.65 -41.19 1.37
CA LEU A 504 -7.19 -41.31 1.28
C LEU A 504 -6.71 -41.62 -0.15
N LYS A 505 -7.49 -42.39 -0.91
CA LYS A 505 -7.20 -42.69 -2.33
C LYS A 505 -7.18 -41.42 -3.18
N LYS A 506 -8.12 -40.49 -2.95
CA LYS A 506 -8.19 -39.22 -3.68
C LYS A 506 -7.04 -38.30 -3.30
N LEU A 507 -6.65 -38.26 -2.03
CA LEU A 507 -5.47 -37.54 -1.59
C LEU A 507 -4.18 -38.10 -2.23
N ASN A 508 -4.00 -39.43 -2.25
CA ASN A 508 -2.85 -40.08 -2.93
C ASN A 508 -2.78 -39.68 -4.41
N GLN A 509 -3.93 -39.70 -5.09
CA GLN A 509 -4.02 -39.31 -6.50
C GLN A 509 -3.62 -37.84 -6.70
N TRP A 510 -4.08 -36.95 -5.82
CA TRP A 510 -3.72 -35.53 -5.87
C TRP A 510 -2.21 -35.30 -5.70
N VAL A 511 -1.52 -36.03 -4.80
CA VAL A 511 -0.05 -35.94 -4.65
C VAL A 511 0.67 -36.38 -5.93
N ILE A 512 0.20 -37.45 -6.58
CA ILE A 512 0.75 -37.88 -7.89
C ILE A 512 0.58 -36.78 -8.93
N GLU A 513 -0.58 -36.14 -8.99
CA GLU A 513 -0.84 -35.02 -9.92
C GLU A 513 0.08 -33.83 -9.64
N GLN A 514 0.40 -33.52 -8.38
CA GLN A 514 1.36 -32.47 -8.05
C GLN A 514 2.76 -32.80 -8.55
N SER A 515 3.16 -34.07 -8.53
CA SER A 515 4.50 -34.50 -9.00
C SER A 515 4.69 -34.34 -10.52
N GLN A 516 3.60 -34.31 -11.30
CA GLN A 516 3.63 -34.23 -12.76
C GLN A 516 3.95 -32.82 -13.28
N ASP A 517 3.66 -31.78 -12.49
CA ASP A 517 3.98 -30.39 -12.81
C ASP A 517 5.24 -29.96 -12.05
N PRO A 518 6.33 -29.53 -12.73
CA PRO A 518 7.57 -29.14 -12.06
C PRO A 518 7.41 -28.03 -11.01
N LYS A 519 6.51 -27.07 -11.21
CA LYS A 519 6.28 -25.96 -10.26
C LYS A 519 5.48 -26.44 -9.05
N LYS A 520 4.40 -27.20 -9.27
CA LYS A 520 3.59 -27.77 -8.17
C LYS A 520 4.40 -28.77 -7.34
N SER A 521 5.23 -29.56 -8.00
CA SER A 521 6.19 -30.48 -7.38
C SER A 521 7.17 -29.74 -6.46
N GLN A 522 7.86 -28.71 -6.98
CA GLN A 522 8.79 -27.91 -6.17
C GLN A 522 8.09 -27.21 -5.00
N ALA A 523 6.86 -26.74 -5.20
CA ALA A 523 6.10 -26.09 -4.15
C ALA A 523 5.71 -27.08 -3.02
N LEU A 524 5.32 -28.31 -3.35
CA LEU A 524 5.02 -29.34 -2.34
C LEU A 524 6.29 -29.80 -1.62
N LEU A 525 7.38 -30.01 -2.37
CA LEU A 525 8.69 -30.39 -1.82
C LEU A 525 9.28 -29.31 -0.91
N ALA A 526 8.89 -28.04 -1.07
CA ALA A 526 9.31 -26.95 -0.20
C ALA A 526 8.79 -27.07 1.25
N HIS A 527 7.90 -28.01 1.55
CA HIS A 527 7.39 -28.32 2.90
C HIS A 527 8.15 -29.48 3.59
N PHE A 528 9.25 -29.95 2.99
CA PHE A 528 10.13 -30.99 3.52
C PHE A 528 11.54 -30.44 3.73
N SER A 529 12.31 -31.08 4.62
CA SER A 529 13.70 -30.70 4.84
C SER A 529 14.54 -30.95 3.59
N LEU A 530 15.62 -30.19 3.42
CA LEU A 530 16.54 -30.38 2.30
C LEU A 530 17.26 -31.72 2.35
N VAL A 531 17.51 -32.25 3.55
CA VAL A 531 18.15 -33.56 3.71
C VAL A 531 17.21 -34.67 3.19
N ASP A 532 15.92 -34.60 3.48
CA ASP A 532 14.92 -35.57 3.00
C ASP A 532 14.77 -35.55 1.47
N ARG A 533 15.04 -34.40 0.84
CA ARG A 533 14.95 -34.22 -0.61
C ARG A 533 16.11 -34.85 -1.38
N GLN A 534 17.27 -35.00 -0.74
CA GLN A 534 18.50 -35.48 -1.39
C GLN A 534 18.62 -37.00 -1.41
N ASP A 535 19.29 -37.54 -2.44
CA ASP A 535 19.61 -38.96 -2.53
C ASP A 535 20.69 -39.33 -1.49
N HIS A 536 20.45 -40.42 -0.75
CA HIS A 536 21.35 -40.87 0.30
C HIS A 536 22.27 -41.98 -0.23
N LYS A 537 23.59 -41.73 -0.26
CA LYS A 537 24.60 -42.78 -0.52
C LYS A 537 24.93 -43.55 0.76
N PRO A 538 25.14 -44.87 0.70
CA PRO A 538 25.61 -45.65 1.85
C PRO A 538 27.06 -45.25 2.17
N GLY A 539 27.25 -44.38 3.16
CA GLY A 539 28.59 -44.00 3.63
C GLY A 539 28.74 -42.74 4.47
N ILE A 540 27.77 -41.81 4.50
CA ILE A 540 27.97 -40.48 5.14
C ILE A 540 27.41 -40.40 6.58
N LEU A 541 26.56 -41.34 6.98
CA LEU A 541 25.93 -41.33 8.31
C LEU A 541 26.85 -41.62 9.52
N PRO A 542 28.07 -42.20 9.43
CA PRO A 542 28.94 -42.35 10.61
C PRO A 542 29.77 -41.12 10.99
N GLN A 543 29.94 -40.11 10.11
CA GLN A 543 30.81 -38.95 10.39
C GLN A 543 30.07 -37.75 10.97
N LEU A 544 28.74 -37.65 10.81
CA LEU A 544 27.92 -36.58 11.39
C LEU A 544 27.68 -36.68 12.90
N GLY A 545 28.39 -37.56 13.63
CA GLY A 545 28.44 -37.51 15.10
C GLY A 545 27.09 -37.32 15.82
N ILE A 546 25.98 -37.86 15.29
CA ILE A 546 24.64 -37.64 15.85
C ILE A 546 24.46 -38.54 17.08
N GLY A 547 25.07 -38.14 18.18
CA GLY A 547 24.98 -38.78 19.50
C GLY A 547 24.07 -38.05 20.49
N PHE A 548 23.33 -37.01 20.08
CA PHE A 548 22.61 -36.14 21.01
C PHE A 548 21.09 -36.00 20.80
N ILE A 549 20.46 -36.78 19.91
CA ILE A 549 18.98 -36.80 19.80
C ILE A 549 18.43 -38.14 20.32
N PRO A 550 17.83 -38.17 21.53
CA PRO A 550 17.12 -39.36 22.00
C PRO A 550 15.84 -39.53 21.18
N GLY A 551 15.74 -40.61 20.39
CA GLY A 551 14.50 -41.02 19.71
C GLY A 551 14.59 -41.32 18.21
N LEU A 552 15.72 -41.07 17.54
CA LEU A 552 15.89 -41.39 16.12
C LEU A 552 16.54 -42.78 15.92
N ASN A 553 15.70 -43.81 15.71
CA ASN A 553 16.13 -45.11 15.22
C ASN A 553 16.20 -45.09 13.68
N PHE A 554 17.37 -44.88 13.10
CA PHE A 554 17.60 -45.12 11.67
C PHE A 554 17.96 -46.60 11.46
N THR A 555 16.94 -47.46 11.34
CA THR A 555 17.13 -48.86 10.97
C THR A 555 16.85 -49.06 9.48
N GLY A 556 17.89 -49.21 8.67
CA GLY A 556 17.78 -49.56 7.25
C GLY A 556 19.15 -49.76 6.60
N ILE A 557 19.52 -51.03 6.41
CA ILE A 557 20.81 -51.50 5.89
C ILE A 557 20.75 -51.54 4.35
N GLY A 558 21.74 -50.97 3.65
CA GLY A 558 22.35 -51.66 2.50
C GLY A 558 22.16 -51.17 1.05
N ASP A 559 21.32 -50.18 0.71
CA ASP A 559 21.18 -49.67 -0.68
C ASP A 559 21.15 -48.13 -0.73
N THR A 560 21.50 -47.54 -1.88
CA THR A 560 21.24 -46.11 -2.14
C THR A 560 19.74 -45.84 -2.05
N GLN A 561 19.32 -45.06 -1.06
CA GLN A 561 17.92 -44.71 -0.88
C GLN A 561 17.63 -43.41 -1.65
N ASP A 562 16.67 -43.46 -2.57
CA ASP A 562 16.21 -42.28 -3.31
C ASP A 562 15.68 -41.23 -2.32
N GLY A 563 16.10 -39.98 -2.51
CA GLY A 563 15.51 -38.83 -1.82
C GLY A 563 14.14 -38.46 -2.39
N LEU A 564 13.44 -37.55 -1.72
CA LEU A 564 12.09 -37.15 -2.13
C LEU A 564 12.05 -36.53 -3.54
N ASP A 565 13.10 -35.80 -3.96
CA ASP A 565 13.18 -35.23 -5.33
C ASP A 565 13.27 -36.34 -6.40
N ALA A 566 14.00 -37.43 -6.12
CA ALA A 566 14.09 -38.59 -7.01
C ALA A 566 12.80 -39.41 -6.99
N LEU A 567 12.17 -39.58 -5.83
CA LEU A 567 10.88 -40.25 -5.69
C LEU A 567 9.77 -39.51 -6.44
N PHE A 568 9.72 -38.17 -6.38
CA PHE A 568 8.74 -37.38 -7.14
C PHE A 568 8.93 -37.54 -8.65
N LYS A 569 10.16 -37.60 -9.15
CA LYS A 569 10.44 -37.90 -10.57
C LYS A 569 9.93 -39.29 -10.97
N LYS A 570 10.18 -40.31 -10.15
CA LYS A 570 9.68 -41.67 -10.36
C LYS A 570 8.15 -41.75 -10.26
N MET A 571 7.54 -40.97 -9.39
CA MET A 571 6.09 -40.85 -9.23
C MET A 571 5.44 -40.23 -10.48
N ALA A 572 6.02 -39.15 -10.99
CA ALA A 572 5.57 -38.50 -12.23
C ALA A 572 5.67 -39.44 -13.45
N ALA A 573 6.69 -40.31 -13.48
CA ALA A 573 6.87 -41.33 -14.51
C ALA A 573 5.94 -42.56 -14.36
N GLY A 574 5.27 -42.72 -13.21
CA GLY A 574 4.43 -43.87 -12.90
C GLY A 574 5.20 -45.14 -12.50
N ASP A 575 6.48 -45.00 -12.13
CA ASP A 575 7.40 -46.12 -11.87
C ASP A 575 7.33 -46.66 -10.44
N LEU A 576 6.56 -46.03 -9.55
CA LEU A 576 6.42 -46.43 -8.14
C LEU A 576 5.22 -47.37 -7.94
N LYS A 577 5.46 -48.50 -7.25
CA LYS A 577 4.44 -49.52 -6.93
C LYS A 577 3.94 -49.46 -5.47
N THR A 578 4.52 -48.59 -4.65
CA THR A 578 4.20 -48.45 -3.22
C THR A 578 3.13 -47.37 -2.98
N PRO A 579 2.36 -47.45 -1.87
CA PRO A 579 1.47 -46.37 -1.48
C PRO A 579 2.24 -45.06 -1.33
N VAL A 580 1.69 -43.97 -1.89
CA VAL A 580 2.31 -42.64 -1.87
C VAL A 580 2.41 -42.09 -0.45
N LEU A 581 1.31 -42.17 0.31
CA LEU A 581 1.30 -41.79 1.71
C LEU A 581 1.64 -42.96 2.62
N ASN A 582 2.48 -42.68 3.63
CA ASN A 582 2.87 -43.64 4.65
C ASN A 582 2.72 -43.04 6.05
N ASP A 583 1.64 -43.40 6.74
CA ASP A 583 1.29 -42.81 8.03
C ASP A 583 2.03 -43.44 9.21
N SER A 584 2.85 -44.47 8.97
CA SER A 584 3.65 -45.08 10.03
C SER A 584 4.52 -44.01 10.71
N HIS A 585 4.32 -43.83 12.01
CA HIS A 585 5.00 -42.84 12.85
C HIS A 585 4.66 -41.36 12.58
N ALA A 586 3.62 -41.04 11.81
CA ALA A 586 3.24 -39.64 11.51
C ALA A 586 2.09 -39.08 12.36
N LYS A 587 1.47 -39.91 13.24
CA LYS A 587 0.34 -39.51 14.09
C LYS A 587 0.75 -38.47 15.13
N ILE A 588 -0.10 -37.47 15.32
CA ILE A 588 0.04 -36.39 16.31
C ILE A 588 -1.08 -36.55 17.34
N GLU A 589 -0.72 -36.86 18.59
CA GLU A 589 -1.67 -36.98 19.71
C GLU A 589 -1.57 -35.80 20.70
N ALA A 590 -0.41 -35.16 20.77
CA ALA A 590 -0.16 -33.98 21.59
C ALA A 590 -0.72 -32.71 20.94
N ASP A 591 -0.38 -31.54 21.49
CA ASP A 591 -0.69 -30.26 20.85
C ASP A 591 -0.03 -30.19 19.46
N VAL A 592 -0.86 -29.92 18.44
CA VAL A 592 -0.44 -29.89 17.04
C VAL A 592 0.60 -28.80 16.81
N PHE A 593 0.39 -27.62 17.39
CA PHE A 593 1.23 -26.45 17.15
C PHE A 593 2.58 -26.55 17.84
N SER A 594 2.65 -27.15 19.04
CA SER A 594 3.92 -27.51 19.69
C SER A 594 4.71 -28.51 18.85
N THR A 595 4.02 -29.47 18.23
CA THR A 595 4.63 -30.45 17.32
C THR A 595 5.18 -29.77 16.07
N LEU A 596 4.41 -28.87 15.46
CA LEU A 596 4.84 -28.09 14.28
C LEU A 596 6.00 -27.14 14.60
N ALA A 597 6.00 -26.49 15.76
CA ALA A 597 7.11 -25.66 16.21
C ALA A 597 8.39 -26.49 16.38
N THR A 598 8.28 -27.69 16.96
CA THR A 598 9.41 -28.62 17.09
C THR A 598 9.93 -29.07 15.72
N ALA A 599 9.03 -29.42 14.79
CA ALA A 599 9.39 -29.81 13.43
C ALA A 599 10.03 -28.66 12.65
N ALA A 600 9.53 -27.43 12.81
CA ALA A 600 10.12 -26.22 12.26
C ALA A 600 11.53 -25.96 12.82
N LYS A 601 11.75 -26.13 14.13
CA LYS A 601 13.09 -26.04 14.73
C LYS A 601 14.06 -27.06 14.13
N GLN A 602 13.64 -28.31 14.04
CA GLN A 602 14.45 -29.40 13.50
C GLN A 602 14.80 -29.14 12.04
N ARG A 603 13.82 -28.73 11.24
CA ARG A 603 14.04 -28.36 9.84
C ARG A 603 14.97 -27.17 9.71
N MET A 604 14.74 -26.09 10.45
CA MET A 604 15.60 -24.90 10.46
C MET A 604 17.06 -25.24 10.76
N THR A 605 17.30 -26.13 11.72
CA THR A 605 18.64 -26.62 12.05
C THR A 605 19.21 -27.47 10.91
N SER A 606 18.47 -28.49 10.46
CA SER A 606 18.92 -29.42 9.43
C SER A 606 19.18 -28.74 8.09
N ASP A 607 18.31 -27.82 7.69
CA ASP A 607 18.42 -27.10 6.43
C ASP A 607 19.61 -26.12 6.47
N THR A 608 19.86 -25.51 7.63
CA THR A 608 21.05 -24.68 7.87
C THR A 608 22.32 -25.50 7.75
N ASP A 609 22.38 -26.70 8.33
CA ASP A 609 23.55 -27.59 8.20
C ASP A 609 23.79 -28.08 6.76
N VAL A 610 22.72 -28.27 5.98
CA VAL A 610 22.84 -28.65 4.56
C VAL A 610 23.38 -27.50 3.71
N VAL A 611 22.95 -26.27 4.00
CA VAL A 611 23.24 -25.08 3.17
C VAL A 611 24.51 -24.37 3.60
N ILE A 612 24.76 -24.30 4.91
CA ILE A 612 25.93 -23.69 5.52
C ILE A 612 26.85 -24.81 6.00
N LYS A 613 27.82 -25.19 5.18
CA LYS A 613 28.85 -26.15 5.60
C LYS A 613 30.00 -25.43 6.30
N SER A 614 30.48 -25.99 7.42
CA SER A 614 31.71 -25.53 8.07
C SER A 614 32.90 -25.62 7.12
N ASN A 615 33.82 -24.67 7.28
CA ASN A 615 35.10 -24.65 6.56
C ASN A 615 35.88 -25.98 6.71
N SER A 616 35.67 -26.74 7.80
CA SER A 616 36.36 -28.03 8.03
C SER A 616 35.81 -29.25 7.28
N GLU A 617 34.64 -29.19 6.64
CA GLU A 617 33.96 -30.37 6.06
C GLU A 617 33.88 -30.38 4.52
N VAL A 618 34.62 -29.51 3.84
CA VAL A 618 34.63 -29.48 2.37
C VAL A 618 35.49 -30.64 1.83
N THR A 619 34.87 -31.81 1.61
CA THR A 619 35.44 -32.89 0.77
C THR A 619 34.77 -32.97 -0.59
N ARG A 620 35.60 -33.03 -1.64
CA ARG A 620 35.42 -33.21 -3.10
C ARG A 620 34.04 -33.37 -3.80
N ASP A 621 32.97 -33.87 -3.20
CA ASP A 621 31.82 -34.39 -3.97
C ASP A 621 30.42 -33.92 -3.51
N THR A 622 30.27 -32.83 -2.75
CA THR A 622 28.93 -32.47 -2.24
C THR A 622 28.66 -30.97 -2.21
N TRP A 623 28.57 -30.38 -3.40
CA TRP A 623 28.20 -28.98 -3.55
C TRP A 623 26.98 -28.85 -4.48
N LEU A 624 25.82 -28.49 -3.91
CA LEU A 624 24.57 -28.27 -4.63
C LEU A 624 24.40 -26.80 -5.01
N ASN A 625 23.69 -26.58 -6.11
CA ASN A 625 23.78 -25.39 -6.95
C ASN A 625 22.78 -24.26 -6.62
N ASP A 626 21.99 -24.35 -5.54
CA ASP A 626 20.89 -23.40 -5.28
C ASP A 626 21.15 -22.50 -4.07
N ILE A 627 21.74 -21.33 -4.32
CA ILE A 627 21.89 -20.23 -3.35
C ILE A 627 20.53 -19.65 -2.93
N THR A 628 19.52 -19.79 -3.79
CA THR A 628 18.10 -19.46 -3.54
C THR A 628 17.53 -20.14 -2.30
N VAL A 629 18.18 -21.20 -1.81
CA VAL A 629 17.78 -21.88 -0.59
C VAL A 629 18.04 -21.00 0.63
N ALA A 630 19.25 -20.44 0.82
CA ALA A 630 19.65 -19.73 2.04
C ALA A 630 18.75 -18.54 2.43
N ALA A 631 18.31 -17.72 1.47
CA ALA A 631 17.41 -16.58 1.69
C ALA A 631 15.95 -16.99 1.99
N GLY A 632 15.55 -18.22 1.62
CA GLY A 632 14.19 -18.74 1.78
C GLY A 632 14.04 -19.85 2.81
N LEU A 633 15.12 -20.26 3.49
CA LEU A 633 15.11 -21.35 4.48
C LEU A 633 14.16 -21.07 5.64
N LEU A 634 14.16 -19.83 6.12
CA LEU A 634 13.52 -19.45 7.39
C LEU A 634 12.26 -18.61 7.17
N ALA A 635 12.19 -17.84 6.08
CA ALA A 635 11.00 -17.10 5.68
C ALA A 635 9.77 -18.00 5.45
N LYS A 636 9.98 -19.25 5.00
CA LYS A 636 8.91 -20.26 4.81
C LYS A 636 8.38 -20.85 6.12
N LEU A 637 9.14 -20.70 7.20
CA LEU A 637 8.73 -21.10 8.55
C LEU A 637 8.17 -19.91 9.32
N ALA A 638 8.26 -18.68 8.81
CA ALA A 638 7.79 -17.50 9.51
C ALA A 638 6.25 -17.40 9.42
N PRO A 639 5.50 -17.60 10.52
CA PRO A 639 4.04 -17.66 10.48
C PRO A 639 3.37 -16.36 10.02
N ILE A 640 4.08 -15.24 10.15
CA ILE A 640 3.55 -13.88 10.00
C ILE A 640 4.64 -12.95 9.43
N ALA A 641 5.53 -13.43 8.54
CA ALA A 641 6.70 -12.66 8.06
C ALA A 641 6.38 -11.44 7.19
N ALA A 642 5.15 -11.34 6.69
CA ALA A 642 4.83 -10.32 5.71
C ALA A 642 5.12 -8.87 6.18
N PRO A 643 4.88 -8.42 7.44
CA PRO A 643 5.05 -7.01 7.80
C PRO A 643 6.50 -6.49 7.80
N VAL A 644 7.51 -7.37 7.73
CA VAL A 644 8.92 -6.99 7.89
C VAL A 644 9.85 -7.57 6.82
N ALA A 645 9.53 -8.73 6.24
CA ALA A 645 10.34 -9.32 5.17
C ALA A 645 9.70 -9.01 3.80
N GLY A 646 10.31 -8.08 3.05
CA GLY A 646 9.94 -7.82 1.66
C GLY A 646 9.85 -9.14 0.86
N ALA A 647 8.68 -9.37 0.26
CA ALA A 647 8.36 -10.36 -0.76
C ALA A 647 9.14 -11.71 -0.74
N ALA A 648 8.59 -12.71 -0.06
CA ALA A 648 8.87 -14.13 -0.34
C ALA A 648 7.56 -14.97 -0.39
N ALA A 649 6.58 -14.53 -1.17
CA ALA A 649 5.35 -15.29 -1.39
C ALA A 649 5.56 -16.36 -2.48
N LEU A 650 5.78 -17.61 -2.09
CA LEU A 650 5.72 -18.75 -3.03
C LEU A 650 4.27 -19.20 -3.21
N ALA A 651 3.53 -18.56 -4.11
CA ALA A 651 2.25 -19.06 -4.62
C ALA A 651 2.53 -20.24 -5.58
N GLY A 652 2.68 -21.45 -5.04
CA GLY A 652 3.14 -22.61 -5.83
C GLY A 652 2.19 -23.82 -5.89
N LEU A 653 1.14 -23.88 -5.05
CA LEU A 653 0.26 -25.06 -4.96
C LEU A 653 -1.16 -24.85 -5.47
N THR A 654 -1.55 -23.65 -5.89
CA THR A 654 -2.90 -23.36 -6.38
C THR A 654 -2.90 -22.45 -7.62
N GLU A 655 -3.81 -22.69 -8.57
CA GLU A 655 -3.96 -21.89 -9.81
C GLU A 655 -4.74 -20.57 -9.60
N LEU A 656 -5.04 -20.20 -8.35
CA LEU A 656 -5.86 -19.03 -7.99
C LEU A 656 -5.05 -18.08 -7.10
N GLY A 657 -4.06 -17.42 -7.69
CA GLY A 657 -3.07 -16.57 -7.02
C GLY A 657 -3.44 -15.08 -6.85
N LEU A 658 -4.60 -14.63 -7.32
CA LEU A 658 -4.90 -13.21 -7.53
C LEU A 658 -4.87 -12.31 -6.26
N GLY A 659 -4.96 -12.88 -5.05
CA GLY A 659 -4.94 -12.12 -3.79
C GLY A 659 -3.59 -12.11 -3.04
N ALA A 660 -2.63 -12.94 -3.41
CA ALA A 660 -1.25 -12.87 -2.90
C ALA A 660 -0.35 -12.01 -3.79
N GLU A 661 -0.78 -11.80 -5.03
CA GLU A 661 -0.09 -10.98 -6.02
C GLU A 661 0.15 -9.57 -5.49
N LYS A 662 -0.82 -8.84 -4.92
CA LYS A 662 -0.57 -7.43 -4.51
C LYS A 662 0.52 -7.20 -3.45
N ALA A 663 0.80 -8.19 -2.58
CA ALA A 663 1.90 -8.12 -1.61
C ALA A 663 3.28 -8.47 -2.22
N ALA A 664 3.31 -9.16 -3.36
CA ALA A 664 4.53 -9.57 -4.08
C ALA A 664 4.73 -8.82 -5.41
N SER A 665 3.67 -8.24 -5.98
CA SER A 665 3.54 -7.61 -7.29
C SER A 665 3.09 -6.15 -7.19
N GLY A 666 2.96 -5.59 -5.97
CA GLY A 666 2.82 -4.15 -5.81
C GLY A 666 3.98 -3.46 -6.52
N ASP A 667 3.67 -2.43 -7.30
CA ASP A 667 4.65 -1.76 -8.17
C ASP A 667 5.70 -1.01 -7.34
N THR A 668 5.38 -0.76 -6.06
CA THR A 668 6.25 -0.08 -5.08
C THR A 668 6.30 -0.85 -3.76
N GLU A 669 7.40 -0.68 -3.01
CA GLU A 669 7.57 -1.28 -1.67
C GLU A 669 6.50 -0.81 -0.66
N ALA A 670 6.04 0.44 -0.81
CA ALA A 670 4.97 0.99 0.02
C ALA A 670 3.63 0.28 -0.20
N GLU A 671 3.31 -0.07 -1.45
CA GLU A 671 2.09 -0.81 -1.78
C GLU A 671 2.13 -2.25 -1.26
N ARG A 672 3.31 -2.90 -1.33
CA ARG A 672 3.52 -4.23 -0.75
C ARG A 672 3.32 -4.21 0.76
N SER A 673 3.95 -3.27 1.45
CA SER A 673 3.83 -3.10 2.91
C SER A 673 2.39 -2.80 3.37
N ASP A 674 1.66 -1.94 2.64
CA ASP A 674 0.25 -1.65 2.94
C ASP A 674 -0.65 -2.88 2.75
N GLY A 675 -0.49 -3.61 1.64
CA GLY A 675 -1.28 -4.82 1.35
C GLY A 675 -1.09 -5.90 2.41
N VAL A 676 0.15 -6.07 2.87
CA VAL A 676 0.49 -6.95 3.99
C VAL A 676 -0.17 -6.52 5.29
N SER A 677 -0.08 -5.24 5.66
CA SER A 677 -0.64 -4.77 6.92
C SER A 677 -2.16 -4.97 6.95
N LYS A 678 -2.84 -4.70 5.84
CA LYS A 678 -4.28 -4.93 5.72
C LYS A 678 -4.67 -6.40 5.86
N ALA A 679 -3.89 -7.31 5.28
CA ALA A 679 -4.10 -8.75 5.46
C ALA A 679 -3.94 -9.15 6.94
N PHE A 680 -2.92 -8.60 7.61
CA PHE A 680 -2.70 -8.83 9.04
C PHE A 680 -3.80 -8.22 9.92
N ASP A 681 -4.28 -7.02 9.60
CA ASP A 681 -5.42 -6.41 10.29
C ASP A 681 -6.71 -7.23 10.09
N GLY A 682 -6.90 -7.81 8.91
CA GLY A 682 -7.95 -8.79 8.63
C GLY A 682 -7.85 -10.02 9.55
N LEU A 683 -6.65 -10.56 9.74
CA LEU A 683 -6.39 -11.63 10.71
C LEU A 683 -6.77 -11.22 12.13
N LEU A 684 -6.30 -10.06 12.58
CA LEU A 684 -6.61 -9.56 13.93
C LEU A 684 -8.11 -9.41 14.13
N ASN A 685 -8.82 -8.87 13.13
CA ASN A 685 -10.27 -8.71 13.20
C ASN A 685 -10.99 -10.07 13.27
N THR A 686 -10.60 -11.06 12.48
CA THR A 686 -11.25 -12.39 12.49
C THR A 686 -10.95 -13.19 13.77
N LEU A 687 -9.79 -12.99 14.40
CA LEU A 687 -9.46 -13.66 15.65
C LEU A 687 -10.07 -12.97 16.87
N PHE A 688 -10.02 -11.64 16.95
CA PHE A 688 -10.30 -10.91 18.19
C PHE A 688 -11.62 -10.14 18.20
N SER A 689 -12.29 -9.93 17.06
CA SER A 689 -13.54 -9.15 17.02
C SER A 689 -14.79 -10.04 17.02
N ALA A 690 -15.70 -9.77 17.96
CA ALA A 690 -16.98 -10.49 18.05
C ALA A 690 -17.94 -10.07 16.91
N GLY A 691 -18.35 -11.03 16.07
CA GLY A 691 -19.28 -10.79 14.95
C GLY A 691 -18.67 -10.13 13.71
N ALA A 692 -17.34 -10.24 13.52
CA ALA A 692 -16.69 -9.71 12.33
C ALA A 692 -17.14 -10.47 11.07
N SER A 693 -17.80 -9.79 10.14
CA SER A 693 -18.14 -10.32 8.82
C SER A 693 -16.90 -10.37 7.91
N ALA A 694 -16.91 -11.19 6.85
CA ALA A 694 -15.79 -11.34 5.91
C ALA A 694 -15.54 -10.10 5.02
N VAL A 695 -16.31 -9.03 5.22
CA VAL A 695 -16.10 -7.71 4.63
C VAL A 695 -15.82 -6.76 5.80
N PRO A 696 -14.69 -6.02 5.84
CA PRO A 696 -14.46 -5.00 6.85
C PRO A 696 -15.45 -3.86 6.60
N GLU A 697 -16.66 -3.95 7.15
CA GLU A 697 -17.49 -2.77 7.34
C GLU A 697 -16.90 -1.98 8.50
N ASP A 698 -16.60 -0.70 8.27
CA ASP A 698 -16.14 0.20 9.33
C ASP A 698 -17.26 0.28 10.39
N PRO A 699 -17.06 -0.23 11.63
CA PRO A 699 -18.08 -0.16 12.67
C PRO A 699 -18.34 1.28 13.13
N PHE A 700 -17.56 2.25 12.65
CA PHE A 700 -17.75 3.68 12.84
C PHE A 700 -18.20 4.39 11.55
N ALA A 701 -18.58 3.65 10.50
CA ALA A 701 -19.17 4.21 9.29
C ALA A 701 -20.42 5.03 9.63
N LEU A 702 -20.60 6.14 8.92
CA LEU A 702 -21.72 7.05 9.11
C LEU A 702 -23.05 6.32 8.78
N PRO A 703 -24.10 6.43 9.61
CA PRO A 703 -25.38 5.82 9.29
C PRO A 703 -25.98 6.44 8.02
N PRO A 704 -26.54 5.64 7.10
CA PRO A 704 -27.24 6.18 5.93
C PRO A 704 -28.46 6.98 6.38
N GLU A 705 -28.69 8.10 5.70
CA GLU A 705 -29.82 8.99 5.96
C GLU A 705 -31.12 8.25 5.65
N LYS A 706 -31.95 8.04 6.68
CA LYS A 706 -33.29 7.45 6.50
C LYS A 706 -34.18 8.50 5.84
N GLU A 707 -34.50 8.32 4.57
CA GLU A 707 -35.69 8.94 3.99
C GLU A 707 -36.90 8.56 4.84
N LEU A 708 -37.61 9.56 5.36
CA LEU A 708 -38.85 9.38 6.09
C LEU A 708 -39.90 8.79 5.13
N PRO A 709 -40.73 7.82 5.57
CA PRO A 709 -41.76 7.25 4.72
C PRO A 709 -42.75 8.34 4.31
N THR A 710 -42.93 8.48 3.00
CA THR A 710 -44.00 9.27 2.37
C THR A 710 -45.33 8.76 2.90
N VAL A 711 -46.09 9.66 3.53
CA VAL A 711 -47.46 9.39 3.99
C VAL A 711 -48.35 9.32 2.74
N ASP A 712 -48.81 8.13 2.40
CA ASP A 712 -49.80 7.92 1.33
C ASP A 712 -51.13 8.63 1.68
N PRO A 713 -51.74 9.38 0.76
CA PRO A 713 -53.10 9.87 0.92
C PRO A 713 -54.13 8.74 0.75
N LEU A 714 -55.12 8.74 1.66
CA LEU A 714 -56.24 7.81 1.73
C LEU A 714 -57.07 7.66 0.44
N ALA A 715 -57.19 6.40 0.00
CA ALA A 715 -58.34 5.64 -0.52
C ALA A 715 -59.32 6.24 -1.56
N THR A 716 -59.57 5.46 -2.63
CA THR A 716 -60.92 4.97 -2.99
C THR A 716 -60.80 3.67 -3.83
N PRO A 717 -61.71 2.68 -3.69
CA PRO A 717 -61.53 1.29 -4.15
C PRO A 717 -62.25 1.00 -5.48
N GLU A 718 -61.94 -0.12 -6.16
CA GLU A 718 -62.89 -1.01 -6.88
C GLU A 718 -62.12 -2.24 -7.48
N ILE A 719 -62.35 -3.48 -6.98
CA ILE A 719 -63.18 -4.59 -7.52
C ILE A 719 -62.39 -5.73 -8.22
N HIS A 720 -62.29 -6.85 -7.49
CA HIS A 720 -62.39 -8.30 -7.80
C HIS A 720 -62.10 -8.91 -9.20
N ASP A 721 -61.18 -9.91 -9.15
CA ASP A 721 -61.26 -11.31 -9.66
C ASP A 721 -61.29 -11.54 -11.21
N ILE A 722 -60.72 -12.58 -11.87
CA ILE A 722 -60.46 -14.02 -11.60
C ILE A 722 -59.39 -14.52 -12.62
N GLY A 723 -58.50 -15.47 -12.26
CA GLY A 723 -58.19 -16.62 -13.16
C GLY A 723 -56.74 -17.03 -13.46
N GLU A 724 -56.18 -17.94 -12.68
CA GLU A 724 -55.20 -19.00 -13.06
C GLU A 724 -55.96 -20.30 -13.50
N PRO A 725 -55.36 -21.44 -13.95
CA PRO A 725 -54.08 -21.77 -14.63
C PRO A 725 -54.17 -22.89 -15.75
N THR A 726 -53.04 -23.17 -16.48
CA THR A 726 -52.46 -24.40 -17.18
C THR A 726 -53.31 -25.64 -17.61
N PRO A 727 -52.93 -26.59 -18.56
CA PRO A 727 -51.58 -27.16 -18.90
C PRO A 727 -51.31 -27.66 -20.38
N GLY A 728 -50.10 -28.19 -20.68
CA GLY A 728 -49.61 -28.71 -22.00
C GLY A 728 -50.03 -30.16 -22.38
N PRO A 729 -49.54 -30.73 -23.53
CA PRO A 729 -48.43 -31.71 -23.50
C PRO A 729 -47.51 -31.80 -24.76
N SER A 730 -46.58 -32.76 -24.69
CA SER A 730 -45.31 -33.03 -25.41
C SER A 730 -45.35 -33.69 -26.81
N SER A 731 -44.28 -33.46 -27.60
CA SER A 731 -43.38 -34.44 -28.28
C SER A 731 -43.17 -34.29 -29.80
N GLY A 732 -41.89 -34.22 -30.22
CA GLY A 732 -41.42 -34.46 -31.59
C GLY A 732 -40.12 -33.73 -31.98
N MET A 733 -39.00 -34.45 -32.09
CA MET A 733 -37.81 -34.07 -32.88
C MET A 733 -37.86 -34.84 -34.22
N PRO A 734 -37.49 -34.25 -35.38
CA PRO A 734 -36.07 -34.22 -35.80
C PRO A 734 -35.58 -32.98 -36.59
N ILE A 735 -34.34 -32.57 -36.27
CA ILE A 735 -33.21 -32.02 -37.07
C ILE A 735 -33.48 -31.45 -38.49
N VAL A 736 -33.09 -30.19 -38.74
CA VAL A 736 -32.21 -29.70 -39.85
C VAL A 736 -31.84 -28.21 -39.61
N ASP A 737 -30.53 -27.95 -39.58
CA ASP A 737 -29.72 -26.71 -39.76
C ASP A 737 -30.36 -25.31 -39.75
N ALA A 738 -29.98 -24.48 -38.76
CA ALA A 738 -29.88 -23.02 -38.88
C ALA A 738 -28.84 -22.44 -37.87
N PRO A 739 -28.05 -21.41 -38.25
CA PRO A 739 -26.92 -20.93 -37.46
C PRO A 739 -27.33 -19.87 -36.42
N GLY A 740 -26.70 -19.95 -35.23
CA GLY A 740 -26.47 -18.80 -34.35
C GLY A 740 -27.63 -18.35 -33.47
N ALA A 741 -27.90 -19.06 -32.38
CA ALA A 741 -28.56 -18.44 -31.23
C ALA A 741 -27.53 -17.60 -30.45
N ALA A 742 -27.86 -16.32 -30.20
CA ALA A 742 -27.04 -15.42 -29.41
C ALA A 742 -26.85 -15.96 -27.98
N LEU A 743 -25.62 -15.87 -27.47
CA LEU A 743 -25.28 -16.10 -26.07
C LEU A 743 -26.14 -15.19 -25.15
N PRO A 744 -26.53 -15.63 -23.95
CA PRO A 744 -27.16 -14.75 -22.96
C PRO A 744 -26.20 -13.59 -22.65
N LYS A 745 -26.69 -12.36 -22.83
CA LYS A 745 -25.94 -11.14 -22.48
C LYS A 745 -25.77 -11.08 -20.96
N SER A 746 -24.56 -10.76 -20.51
CA SER A 746 -24.22 -10.50 -19.11
C SER A 746 -25.17 -9.46 -18.50
N GLN A 747 -25.90 -9.82 -17.44
CA GLN A 747 -26.64 -8.85 -16.64
C GLN A 747 -25.66 -8.06 -15.76
N SER A 748 -25.81 -6.74 -15.77
CA SER A 748 -24.96 -5.78 -15.06
C SER A 748 -25.28 -5.71 -13.57
N LEU A 749 -24.25 -5.50 -12.73
CA LEU A 749 -24.37 -5.18 -11.31
C LEU A 749 -24.71 -3.70 -11.03
N LEU A 750 -24.58 -2.83 -12.04
CA LEU A 750 -24.93 -1.40 -11.96
C LEU A 750 -26.05 -1.07 -12.97
N PRO A 751 -27.26 -0.69 -12.52
CA PRO A 751 -28.33 -0.20 -13.39
C PRO A 751 -27.97 1.20 -13.90
N MET A 752 -28.00 1.40 -15.21
CA MET A 752 -27.63 2.67 -15.84
C MET A 752 -28.79 3.65 -15.92
N ALA A 753 -30.04 3.18 -15.93
CA ALA A 753 -31.21 4.06 -16.07
C ALA A 753 -31.25 5.28 -15.10
N PRO A 754 -30.83 5.17 -13.82
CA PRO A 754 -30.81 6.32 -12.89
C PRO A 754 -29.78 7.40 -13.22
N TYR A 755 -28.79 7.10 -14.07
CA TYR A 755 -27.69 8.02 -14.43
C TYR A 755 -27.86 8.61 -15.83
N ALA A 756 -29.00 8.35 -16.48
CA ALA A 756 -29.34 9.01 -17.73
C ALA A 756 -29.57 10.50 -17.50
N VAL A 757 -29.17 11.32 -18.46
CA VAL A 757 -29.41 12.77 -18.40
C VAL A 757 -30.90 13.03 -18.58
N ASP A 758 -31.50 13.69 -17.58
CA ASP A 758 -32.90 14.13 -17.63
C ASP A 758 -33.15 15.00 -18.87
N GLU A 759 -34.21 14.68 -19.61
CA GLU A 759 -34.55 15.32 -20.90
C GLU A 759 -33.41 15.32 -21.93
N GLY A 760 -32.45 14.39 -21.84
CA GLY A 760 -31.23 14.39 -22.64
C GLY A 760 -31.45 14.45 -24.16
N GLU A 761 -32.56 13.91 -24.67
CA GLU A 761 -32.97 14.02 -26.08
C GLU A 761 -33.25 15.47 -26.53
N GLN A 762 -33.84 16.28 -25.65
CA GLN A 762 -34.05 17.70 -25.92
C GLN A 762 -32.73 18.47 -25.84
N LEU A 763 -31.85 18.08 -24.90
CA LEU A 763 -30.54 18.68 -24.69
C LEU A 763 -29.66 18.56 -25.95
N ILE A 764 -29.60 17.37 -26.57
CA ILE A 764 -28.76 17.13 -27.76
C ILE A 764 -29.39 17.53 -29.09
N LYS A 765 -30.64 18.02 -29.11
CA LYS A 765 -31.42 18.27 -30.34
C LYS A 765 -30.73 19.19 -31.35
N ASN A 766 -29.92 20.14 -30.87
CA ASN A 766 -29.17 21.10 -31.67
C ASN A 766 -27.64 20.96 -31.50
N ALA A 767 -27.16 19.90 -30.84
CA ALA A 767 -25.76 19.69 -30.51
C ALA A 767 -24.96 19.18 -31.72
N HIS A 768 -23.69 19.59 -31.84
CA HIS A 768 -22.81 19.05 -32.86
C HIS A 768 -22.42 17.61 -32.54
N ARG A 769 -22.66 16.68 -33.48
CA ARG A 769 -22.39 15.25 -33.34
C ARG A 769 -21.22 14.82 -34.21
N ASP A 770 -20.24 14.14 -33.62
CA ASP A 770 -19.06 13.66 -34.34
C ASP A 770 -19.25 12.29 -35.03
N ALA A 771 -18.17 11.79 -35.66
CA ALA A 771 -18.17 10.55 -36.42
C ALA A 771 -18.40 9.29 -35.57
N LEU A 772 -18.05 9.32 -34.28
CA LEU A 772 -18.26 8.23 -33.32
C LEU A 772 -19.57 8.37 -32.55
N GLY A 773 -20.33 9.45 -32.78
CA GLY A 773 -21.65 9.65 -32.21
C GLY A 773 -21.68 10.41 -30.89
N VAL A 774 -20.60 11.11 -30.55
CA VAL A 774 -20.53 11.97 -29.35
C VAL A 774 -21.13 13.34 -29.67
N TYR A 775 -22.02 13.80 -28.80
CA TYR A 775 -22.67 15.10 -28.87
C TYR A 775 -21.92 16.09 -27.96
N ARG A 776 -21.61 17.27 -28.48
CA ARG A 776 -20.94 18.32 -27.72
C ARG A 776 -21.84 19.52 -27.54
N ILE A 777 -21.95 19.96 -26.29
CA ILE A 777 -22.77 21.11 -25.90
C ILE A 777 -21.93 21.97 -24.98
N THR A 778 -21.94 23.27 -25.23
CA THR A 778 -21.41 24.25 -24.29
C THR A 778 -22.58 24.71 -23.44
N ASP A 779 -22.48 24.58 -22.11
CA ASP A 779 -23.53 25.02 -21.20
C ASP A 779 -23.54 26.55 -21.03
N SER A 780 -24.47 27.05 -20.21
CA SER A 780 -24.64 28.49 -19.93
C SER A 780 -23.46 29.14 -19.19
N GLU A 781 -22.53 28.35 -18.66
CA GLU A 781 -21.33 28.79 -17.95
C GLU A 781 -20.08 28.72 -18.86
N GLY A 782 -20.23 28.27 -20.11
CA GLY A 782 -19.16 28.18 -21.10
C GLY A 782 -18.37 26.87 -21.04
N ALA A 783 -18.77 25.90 -20.22
CA ALA A 783 -18.08 24.61 -20.09
C ALA A 783 -18.50 23.63 -21.18
N LEU A 784 -17.53 22.90 -21.75
CA LEU A 784 -17.77 21.89 -22.79
C LEU A 784 -18.22 20.57 -22.16
N ARG A 785 -19.48 20.22 -22.33
CA ARG A 785 -20.07 18.94 -21.92
C ARG A 785 -20.21 18.00 -23.11
N GLN A 786 -19.97 16.72 -22.85
CA GLN A 786 -19.90 15.69 -23.88
C GLN A 786 -20.85 14.55 -23.54
N PHE A 787 -21.68 14.16 -24.50
CA PHE A 787 -22.75 13.19 -24.30
C PHE A 787 -22.70 12.08 -25.34
N VAL A 788 -23.15 10.90 -24.97
CA VAL A 788 -23.27 9.74 -25.85
C VAL A 788 -24.63 9.08 -25.69
N ARG A 789 -25.06 8.42 -26.75
CA ARG A 789 -26.26 7.59 -26.74
C ARG A 789 -25.86 6.15 -26.43
N LEU A 790 -26.49 5.55 -25.43
CA LEU A 790 -26.27 4.17 -25.03
C LEU A 790 -27.62 3.50 -24.72
N THR A 791 -27.82 2.29 -25.24
CA THR A 791 -28.94 1.42 -24.87
C THR A 791 -28.59 0.71 -23.57
N ASP A 792 -29.36 0.95 -22.51
CA ASP A 792 -29.11 0.41 -21.17
C ASP A 792 -29.76 -0.98 -20.94
N GLU A 793 -29.69 -1.46 -19.70
CA GLU A 793 -30.24 -2.75 -19.28
C GLU A 793 -31.77 -2.88 -19.45
N THR A 794 -32.50 -1.77 -19.61
CA THR A 794 -33.95 -1.79 -19.88
C THR A 794 -34.26 -1.77 -21.38
N GLU A 795 -33.26 -2.04 -22.23
CA GLU A 795 -33.34 -1.97 -23.70
C GLU A 795 -33.83 -0.61 -24.22
N THR A 796 -33.63 0.45 -23.45
CA THR A 796 -34.05 1.81 -23.81
C THR A 796 -32.82 2.64 -24.17
N SER A 797 -32.84 3.29 -25.33
CA SER A 797 -31.78 4.21 -25.75
C SER A 797 -31.92 5.53 -24.98
N ARG A 798 -30.90 5.86 -24.17
CA ARG A 798 -30.85 7.08 -23.34
C ARG A 798 -29.55 7.84 -23.57
N ILE A 799 -29.52 9.11 -23.16
CA ILE A 799 -28.34 9.98 -23.26
C ILE A 799 -27.60 9.98 -21.92
N PHE A 800 -26.29 9.78 -21.99
CA PHE A 800 -25.39 9.76 -20.83
C PHE A 800 -24.28 10.76 -21.05
N GLU A 801 -23.84 11.40 -19.97
CA GLU A 801 -22.66 12.26 -20.00
C GLU A 801 -21.40 11.42 -19.88
N ILE A 802 -20.37 11.82 -20.63
CA ILE A 802 -19.03 11.21 -20.58
C ILE A 802 -18.02 12.20 -20.06
N SER A 803 -16.96 11.68 -19.45
CA SER A 803 -15.86 12.49 -18.91
C SER A 803 -15.33 13.46 -19.96
N GLY A 804 -15.16 14.73 -19.57
CA GLY A 804 -14.55 15.77 -20.41
C GLY A 804 -13.09 15.49 -20.83
N ARG A 805 -12.48 14.40 -20.32
CA ARG A 805 -11.18 13.89 -20.77
C ARG A 805 -11.23 13.12 -22.08
N TYR A 806 -12.41 12.77 -22.60
CA TYR A 806 -12.58 12.08 -23.87
C TYR A 806 -12.18 12.98 -25.06
N ARG A 807 -11.28 12.48 -25.91
CA ARG A 807 -10.84 13.14 -27.15
C ARG A 807 -11.56 12.53 -28.35
N THR A 808 -11.80 13.35 -29.38
CA THR A 808 -12.43 12.88 -30.63
C THR A 808 -11.60 11.74 -31.23
N GLY A 809 -12.19 10.57 -31.36
CA GLY A 809 -11.51 9.40 -31.96
C GLY A 809 -11.09 8.33 -30.95
N ASP A 810 -11.19 8.58 -29.64
CA ASP A 810 -10.84 7.58 -28.64
C ASP A 810 -11.70 6.33 -28.78
N THR A 811 -11.06 5.17 -28.68
CA THR A 811 -11.72 3.86 -28.87
C THR A 811 -12.55 3.43 -27.65
N PHE A 812 -12.52 4.22 -26.58
CA PHE A 812 -13.34 4.06 -25.39
C PHE A 812 -13.60 5.43 -24.72
N ALA A 813 -14.70 5.54 -23.99
CA ALA A 813 -15.06 6.69 -23.18
C ALA A 813 -15.55 6.21 -21.80
N ARG A 814 -15.69 7.13 -20.85
CA ARG A 814 -16.15 6.82 -19.49
C ARG A 814 -17.40 7.63 -19.17
N ILE A 815 -18.52 6.96 -18.93
CA ILE A 815 -19.75 7.60 -18.44
C ILE A 815 -19.50 8.11 -17.03
N ILE A 816 -20.00 9.30 -16.74
CA ILE A 816 -19.88 9.95 -15.43
C ILE A 816 -21.26 10.11 -14.77
N ASN A 817 -21.30 10.17 -13.44
CA ASN A 817 -22.48 10.64 -12.72
C ASN A 817 -22.55 12.17 -12.69
N SER A 818 -23.57 12.74 -12.03
CA SER A 818 -23.72 14.18 -11.83
C SER A 818 -22.55 14.85 -11.10
N ASP A 819 -21.78 14.09 -10.31
CA ASP A 819 -20.63 14.58 -9.54
C ASP A 819 -19.30 14.51 -10.31
N GLY A 820 -19.32 13.99 -11.55
CA GLY A 820 -18.15 13.85 -12.41
C GLY A 820 -17.35 12.55 -12.23
N ASP A 821 -17.79 11.66 -11.33
CA ASP A 821 -17.17 10.37 -11.07
C ASP A 821 -17.44 9.36 -12.17
N GLY A 822 -16.41 8.61 -12.54
CA GLY A 822 -16.46 7.61 -13.59
C GLY A 822 -17.23 6.36 -13.21
N LEU A 823 -18.42 6.17 -13.79
CA LEU A 823 -19.28 5.02 -13.55
C LEU A 823 -18.89 3.79 -14.37
N MET A 824 -18.56 3.98 -15.65
CA MET A 824 -18.45 2.85 -16.58
C MET A 824 -17.67 3.18 -17.85
N VAL A 825 -16.85 2.24 -18.33
CA VAL A 825 -16.17 2.35 -19.63
C VAL A 825 -17.07 1.81 -20.75
N ILE A 826 -17.14 2.58 -21.84
CA ILE A 826 -17.94 2.30 -23.03
C ILE A 826 -17.04 2.35 -24.27
N THR A 827 -17.42 1.65 -25.32
CA THR A 827 -16.72 1.63 -26.62
C THR A 827 -17.70 1.98 -27.74
N PRO A 828 -17.23 2.55 -28.87
CA PRO A 828 -18.09 2.82 -30.02
C PRO A 828 -18.79 1.54 -30.50
N GLY A 829 -20.12 1.57 -30.59
CA GLY A 829 -20.95 0.49 -31.10
C GLY A 829 -21.35 0.70 -32.56
N ARG A 830 -22.37 -0.05 -33.01
CA ARG A 830 -22.91 0.09 -34.37
C ARG A 830 -23.80 1.34 -34.43
N GLU A 831 -23.93 1.91 -35.63
CA GLU A 831 -24.85 3.03 -35.92
C GLU A 831 -24.62 4.30 -35.08
N LYS A 832 -23.38 4.49 -34.59
CA LYS A 832 -22.97 5.64 -33.76
C LYS A 832 -23.70 5.71 -32.41
N GLU A 833 -24.20 4.56 -31.92
CA GLU A 833 -24.50 4.34 -30.51
C GLU A 833 -23.29 3.72 -29.81
N TRP A 834 -23.08 4.08 -28.56
CA TRP A 834 -22.02 3.52 -27.73
C TRP A 834 -22.56 2.31 -26.97
N ALA A 835 -21.67 1.35 -26.70
CA ALA A 835 -21.99 0.15 -25.95
C ALA A 835 -21.04 -0.01 -24.77
N ARG A 836 -21.45 -0.76 -23.74
CA ARG A 836 -20.56 -1.19 -22.66
C ARG A 836 -19.29 -1.82 -23.25
N ALA A 837 -18.13 -1.44 -22.72
CA ALA A 837 -16.90 -2.16 -23.00
C ALA A 837 -17.08 -3.61 -22.47
N PRO A 838 -16.74 -4.66 -23.25
CA PRO A 838 -16.87 -6.03 -22.78
C PRO A 838 -15.93 -6.28 -21.59
N GLY A 839 -16.50 -6.59 -20.42
CA GLY A 839 -15.77 -7.08 -19.26
C GLY A 839 -15.53 -8.59 -19.36
N ASP A 840 -14.26 -8.97 -19.27
CA ASP A 840 -13.68 -10.30 -19.04
C ASP A 840 -13.82 -11.39 -20.12
N GLY A 841 -12.69 -11.62 -20.82
CA GLY A 841 -12.42 -12.81 -21.63
C GLY A 841 -11.76 -12.50 -22.97
N GLY A 842 -10.41 -12.43 -22.99
CA GLY A 842 -9.53 -12.42 -24.17
C GLY A 842 -10.11 -11.98 -25.52
N ILE A 843 -9.82 -10.75 -25.94
CA ILE A 843 -10.22 -10.29 -27.26
C ILE A 843 -9.32 -10.90 -28.35
N LYS A 844 -9.88 -11.86 -29.09
CA LYS A 844 -9.43 -12.24 -30.45
C LYS A 844 -9.78 -11.12 -31.42
N TRP A 845 -8.78 -10.47 -32.02
CA TRP A 845 -8.98 -9.52 -33.13
C TRP A 845 -8.86 -10.21 -34.51
N PRO A 846 -9.76 -9.93 -35.47
CA PRO A 846 -9.83 -10.63 -36.75
C PRO A 846 -9.12 -9.84 -37.85
N TRP A 847 -7.81 -10.05 -38.00
CA TRP A 847 -7.14 -9.92 -39.30
C TRP A 847 -6.11 -11.05 -39.41
N GLN A 848 -6.49 -12.16 -40.05
CA GLN A 848 -5.53 -13.15 -40.50
C GLN A 848 -4.89 -12.68 -41.80
N ARG A 849 -3.57 -12.43 -41.77
CA ARG A 849 -2.69 -12.76 -42.90
C ARG A 849 -1.45 -13.49 -42.42
N SER A 850 -1.19 -14.59 -43.13
CA SER A 850 0.05 -15.34 -43.37
C SER A 850 1.07 -15.48 -42.23
N ILE A 851 1.21 -16.72 -41.77
CA ILE A 851 2.31 -17.21 -40.94
C ILE A 851 3.65 -16.87 -41.60
N SER A 852 4.49 -16.14 -40.88
CA SER A 852 5.95 -16.00 -41.07
C SER A 852 6.56 -15.62 -39.71
N PRO A 853 7.85 -15.95 -39.47
CA PRO A 853 8.29 -16.77 -38.35
C PRO A 853 8.27 -16.05 -36.99
N THR A 854 8.13 -16.88 -35.95
CA THR A 854 8.35 -16.60 -34.52
C THR A 854 9.24 -15.38 -34.26
N PRO A 855 8.75 -14.31 -33.59
CA PRO A 855 9.66 -13.38 -32.96
C PRO A 855 10.33 -14.10 -31.79
N SER A 856 11.65 -14.07 -31.79
CA SER A 856 12.51 -14.41 -30.66
C SER A 856 11.97 -13.79 -29.37
N ASN A 857 12.06 -14.54 -28.27
CA ASN A 857 11.95 -14.03 -26.91
C ASN A 857 13.14 -13.10 -26.59
N ASP A 858 13.17 -11.92 -27.18
CA ASP A 858 14.11 -10.85 -26.83
C ASP A 858 13.31 -9.57 -26.52
N LEU A 859 12.61 -9.55 -25.39
CA LEU A 859 12.35 -8.27 -24.71
C LEU A 859 13.66 -7.87 -24.03
N LYS A 860 14.56 -7.25 -24.81
CA LYS A 860 15.65 -6.45 -24.24
C LYS A 860 15.01 -5.39 -23.34
N SER A 861 15.41 -5.35 -22.08
CA SER A 861 15.30 -4.12 -21.28
C SER A 861 15.95 -3.02 -22.12
N SER A 862 15.16 -2.06 -22.59
CA SER A 862 15.69 -0.98 -23.39
C SER A 862 16.72 -0.20 -22.57
N SER A 863 17.98 -0.20 -23.01
CA SER A 863 19.07 0.56 -22.37
C SER A 863 19.16 2.01 -22.87
N ARG A 864 18.17 2.47 -23.64
CA ARG A 864 18.16 3.75 -24.36
C ARG A 864 16.77 4.39 -24.33
N PHE A 865 16.70 5.71 -24.14
CA PHE A 865 15.44 6.44 -24.20
C PHE A 865 14.81 6.34 -25.60
N SER A 866 15.62 6.38 -26.65
CA SER A 866 15.15 6.40 -28.03
C SER A 866 14.38 5.15 -28.46
N ASP A 867 14.66 3.99 -27.87
CA ASP A 867 13.98 2.73 -28.23
C ASP A 867 12.55 2.67 -27.66
N ASN A 868 12.16 3.63 -26.81
CA ASN A 868 10.80 3.78 -26.28
C ASN A 868 9.92 4.74 -27.10
N PHE A 869 10.48 5.39 -28.14
CA PHE A 869 9.75 6.28 -29.05
C PHE A 869 9.66 5.65 -30.45
N ILE A 870 8.61 4.86 -30.66
CA ILE A 870 8.37 4.10 -31.90
C ILE A 870 7.10 4.63 -32.59
N GLU A 871 7.18 4.87 -33.90
CA GLU A 871 6.07 5.24 -34.78
C GLU A 871 5.13 4.06 -35.05
N LEU A 872 3.93 4.35 -35.56
CA LEU A 872 2.91 3.32 -35.84
C LEU A 872 3.36 2.26 -36.86
N ASP A 873 4.37 2.54 -37.68
CA ASP A 873 4.96 1.61 -38.65
C ASP A 873 6.13 0.78 -38.08
N GLY A 874 6.43 0.95 -36.79
CA GLY A 874 7.53 0.28 -36.09
C GLY A 874 8.89 0.95 -36.28
N SER A 875 8.98 2.07 -37.01
CA SER A 875 10.20 2.86 -37.11
C SER A 875 10.42 3.72 -35.87
N LYS A 876 11.68 4.09 -35.60
CA LYS A 876 12.02 4.98 -34.48
C LYS A 876 11.58 6.41 -34.81
N MET A 877 10.94 7.08 -33.86
CA MET A 877 10.46 8.45 -34.01
C MET A 877 11.62 9.41 -34.29
N GLU A 878 11.39 10.35 -35.21
CA GLU A 878 12.38 11.37 -35.58
C GLU A 878 12.77 12.20 -34.34
N GLY A 879 14.08 12.37 -34.10
CA GLY A 879 14.61 13.10 -32.95
C GLY A 879 14.77 12.30 -31.64
N ALA A 880 14.28 11.05 -31.56
CA ALA A 880 14.37 10.25 -30.33
C ALA A 880 15.82 9.95 -29.90
N ASP A 881 16.73 9.76 -30.85
CA ASP A 881 18.16 9.53 -30.58
C ASP A 881 18.85 10.76 -29.95
N THR A 882 18.28 11.97 -30.09
CA THR A 882 18.79 13.19 -29.46
C THR A 882 18.75 13.10 -27.93
N LEU A 883 17.78 12.36 -27.36
CA LEU A 883 17.72 12.17 -25.91
C LEU A 883 18.91 11.35 -25.40
N ASP A 884 19.30 10.29 -26.10
CA ASP A 884 20.43 9.43 -25.74
C ASP A 884 21.80 10.10 -25.95
N LYS A 885 21.85 11.11 -26.82
CA LYS A 885 23.04 11.95 -27.03
C LYS A 885 23.43 12.73 -25.77
N TYR A 886 22.44 13.18 -24.99
CA TYR A 886 22.66 14.08 -23.84
C TYR A 886 22.38 13.45 -22.48
N LEU A 887 21.56 12.41 -22.41
CA LEU A 887 21.11 11.80 -21.15
C LEU A 887 21.57 10.34 -21.03
N ASN A 888 21.74 9.89 -19.78
CA ASN A 888 21.97 8.50 -19.43
C ASN A 888 20.67 7.88 -18.91
N PHE A 889 20.38 6.66 -19.36
CA PHE A 889 19.22 5.90 -18.88
C PHE A 889 19.52 5.31 -17.49
N GLU A 890 18.70 5.64 -16.50
CA GLU A 890 18.81 5.13 -15.12
C GLU A 890 17.64 4.21 -14.80
N GLU A 891 17.89 2.91 -14.59
CA GLU A 891 16.83 1.90 -14.40
C GLU A 891 15.92 2.13 -13.18
N GLN A 892 16.41 2.85 -12.16
CA GLN A 892 15.67 3.13 -10.93
C GLN A 892 14.77 4.39 -11.02
N THR A 893 14.92 5.18 -12.09
CA THR A 893 14.17 6.43 -12.27
C THR A 893 12.91 6.17 -13.09
N GLN A 894 11.76 6.62 -12.58
CA GLN A 894 10.47 6.46 -13.26
C GLN A 894 10.30 7.52 -14.35
N TYR A 895 10.81 7.22 -15.55
CA TYR A 895 10.62 8.05 -16.73
C TYR A 895 9.21 7.91 -17.32
N ARG A 896 8.66 9.03 -17.78
CA ARG A 896 7.42 9.12 -18.55
C ARG A 896 7.75 9.53 -19.98
N PHE A 897 7.31 8.71 -20.93
CA PHE A 897 7.50 8.90 -22.36
C PHE A 897 6.21 9.47 -22.96
N GLY A 898 6.29 10.62 -23.60
CA GLY A 898 5.18 11.33 -24.22
C GLY A 898 5.54 11.83 -25.61
N VAL A 899 4.56 12.35 -26.34
CA VAL A 899 4.75 12.89 -27.68
C VAL A 899 4.11 14.26 -27.73
N SER A 900 4.87 15.28 -28.12
CA SER A 900 4.34 16.60 -28.48
C SER A 900 4.02 16.61 -29.97
N VAL A 901 2.96 17.30 -30.36
CA VAL A 901 2.52 17.38 -31.76
C VAL A 901 2.41 18.84 -32.12
N ASP A 902 3.29 19.31 -33.01
CA ASP A 902 3.35 20.69 -33.47
C ASP A 902 2.92 20.78 -34.94
N GLU A 903 2.08 21.77 -35.28
CA GLU A 903 1.73 22.08 -36.68
C GLU A 903 2.69 23.14 -37.23
N GLU A 904 3.62 22.73 -38.08
CA GLU A 904 4.55 23.63 -38.77
C GLU A 904 4.26 23.60 -40.28
N ASN A 905 3.93 24.75 -40.87
CA ASN A 905 3.68 24.91 -42.31
C ASN A 905 2.65 23.91 -42.90
N GLY A 906 1.62 23.56 -42.13
CA GLY A 906 0.57 22.63 -42.56
C GLY A 906 0.97 21.15 -42.58
N THR A 907 2.13 20.81 -42.00
CA THR A 907 2.56 19.43 -41.75
C THR A 907 2.59 19.20 -40.24
N VAL A 908 1.90 18.16 -39.77
CA VAL A 908 1.91 17.74 -38.37
C VAL A 908 3.24 17.02 -38.10
N LYS A 909 4.07 17.57 -37.22
CA LYS A 909 5.31 16.92 -36.76
C LYS A 909 5.15 16.47 -35.31
N SER A 910 5.41 15.19 -35.07
CA SER A 910 5.47 14.62 -33.72
C SER A 910 6.90 14.67 -33.20
N ARG A 911 7.08 15.08 -31.94
CA ARG A 911 8.38 15.12 -31.25
C ARG A 911 8.31 14.32 -29.95
N PRO A 912 9.37 13.56 -29.60
CA PRO A 912 9.40 12.82 -28.36
C PRO A 912 9.56 13.77 -27.16
N VAL A 913 8.88 13.46 -26.07
CA VAL A 913 8.94 14.19 -24.80
C VAL A 913 9.26 13.21 -23.69
N LEU A 914 10.39 13.40 -23.02
CA LEU A 914 10.79 12.63 -21.85
C LEU A 914 10.53 13.48 -20.60
N SER A 915 9.89 12.93 -19.58
CA SER A 915 9.78 13.62 -18.29
C SER A 915 9.95 12.69 -17.10
N TRP A 916 10.42 13.24 -15.98
CA TRP A 916 10.48 12.55 -14.69
C TRP A 916 10.22 13.54 -13.55
N GLU A 917 9.93 13.01 -12.37
CA GLU A 917 9.61 13.81 -11.18
C GLU A 917 10.45 13.33 -10.01
N VAL A 918 10.93 14.27 -9.19
CA VAL A 918 11.70 14.00 -7.98
C VAL A 918 11.11 14.78 -6.81
N ASP A 919 10.92 14.11 -5.67
CA ASP A 919 10.42 14.70 -4.42
C ASP A 919 11.06 13.98 -3.22
N ASP A 920 11.92 14.69 -2.48
CA ASP A 920 12.57 14.17 -1.27
C ASP A 920 11.65 14.19 -0.03
N ARG A 921 10.48 14.85 -0.15
CA ARG A 921 9.48 15.05 0.91
C ARG A 921 10.06 15.63 2.21
N ASN A 922 11.14 16.39 2.11
CA ASN A 922 11.83 16.96 3.26
C ASN A 922 12.19 18.44 3.07
N PHE A 923 11.45 19.15 2.23
CA PHE A 923 11.64 20.58 2.03
C PHE A 923 11.52 21.35 3.35
N THR A 924 12.46 22.28 3.56
CA THR A 924 12.45 23.24 4.66
C THR A 924 12.95 24.59 4.16
N VAL A 925 12.34 25.67 4.64
CA VAL A 925 12.78 27.05 4.33
C VAL A 925 14.06 27.33 5.11
N SER A 926 15.12 27.79 4.41
CA SER A 926 16.35 28.17 5.09
C SER A 926 16.19 29.50 5.83
N ALA A 927 17.01 29.75 6.85
CA ALA A 927 16.96 31.01 7.60
C ALA A 927 17.20 32.26 6.72
N SER A 928 17.90 32.12 5.60
CA SER A 928 18.13 33.19 4.61
C SER A 928 16.96 33.43 3.67
N GLU A 929 16.04 32.48 3.56
CA GLU A 929 14.83 32.55 2.73
C GLU A 929 13.59 32.92 3.55
N ALA A 930 13.69 32.85 4.88
CA ALA A 930 12.62 33.23 5.79
C ALA A 930 12.21 34.71 5.63
N ALA A 931 10.91 34.97 5.72
CA ALA A 931 10.37 36.31 5.59
C ALA A 931 10.78 37.19 6.78
N SER A 932 11.16 38.44 6.50
CA SER A 932 11.59 39.42 7.51
C SER A 932 11.06 40.82 7.17
N PRO A 933 11.14 41.80 8.10
CA PRO A 933 10.70 43.17 7.81
C PRO A 933 11.36 43.74 6.55
N SER A 934 10.53 44.14 5.58
CA SER A 934 10.96 44.64 4.27
C SER A 934 10.96 46.16 4.22
N THR A 935 11.81 46.76 3.38
CA THR A 935 11.77 48.19 3.04
C THR A 935 10.70 48.52 1.99
N PHE A 936 10.14 47.50 1.34
CA PHE A 936 9.08 47.59 0.33
C PHE A 936 7.79 46.94 0.84
N GLY A 937 6.65 47.59 0.65
CA GLY A 937 5.32 47.08 1.03
C GLY A 937 4.97 47.22 2.52
N THR A 938 3.89 46.54 2.93
CA THR A 938 3.35 46.56 4.31
C THR A 938 3.57 45.25 5.07
N SER A 939 4.09 44.22 4.40
CA SER A 939 4.26 42.85 4.92
C SER A 939 5.72 42.48 5.15
N ASN A 940 5.95 41.36 5.83
CA ASN A 940 7.27 40.73 5.85
C ASN A 940 7.51 40.00 4.52
N TYR A 941 8.71 40.12 3.98
CA TYR A 941 9.12 39.45 2.74
C TYR A 941 10.49 38.79 2.90
N ALA A 942 10.70 37.69 2.21
CA ALA A 942 12.03 37.14 2.02
C ALA A 942 12.90 38.13 1.23
N GLY A 943 14.13 38.39 1.68
CA GLY A 943 15.02 39.33 0.99
C GLY A 943 15.36 38.89 -0.45
N GLN A 944 15.35 37.59 -0.72
CA GLN A 944 15.51 37.03 -2.07
C GLN A 944 14.32 37.38 -2.97
N PHE A 945 13.09 37.30 -2.47
CA PHE A 945 11.88 37.62 -3.22
C PHE A 945 11.86 39.08 -3.69
N THR A 946 12.12 40.02 -2.79
CA THR A 946 12.18 41.45 -3.15
C THR A 946 13.30 41.78 -4.12
N THR A 947 14.37 40.97 -4.12
CA THR A 947 15.47 41.10 -5.09
C THR A 947 15.12 40.46 -6.42
N ASP A 948 14.36 39.38 -6.44
CA ASP A 948 14.07 38.61 -7.66
C ASP A 948 12.80 39.06 -8.38
N ILE A 949 11.93 39.84 -7.72
CA ILE A 949 10.74 40.43 -8.35
C ILE A 949 11.09 41.38 -9.49
N ASN A 950 12.28 42.00 -9.46
CA ASN A 950 12.78 42.84 -10.55
C ASN A 950 13.48 42.06 -11.68
N ARG A 951 13.73 40.76 -11.51
CA ARG A 951 14.49 39.91 -12.44
C ARG A 951 13.62 38.96 -13.24
N ASN A 952 12.44 38.60 -12.72
CA ASN A 952 11.61 37.56 -13.28
C ASN A 952 10.14 38.00 -13.35
N PRO A 953 9.36 37.48 -14.30
CA PRO A 953 7.91 37.65 -14.32
C PRO A 953 7.20 36.80 -13.25
N TYR A 954 6.13 37.37 -12.69
CA TYR A 954 5.22 36.73 -11.75
C TYR A 954 3.79 36.85 -12.26
N THR A 955 3.05 35.74 -12.28
CA THR A 955 1.63 35.71 -12.63
C THR A 955 0.83 35.18 -11.45
N ILE A 956 -0.11 35.98 -10.98
CA ILE A 956 -0.98 35.65 -9.86
C ILE A 956 -2.35 35.31 -10.44
N ARG A 957 -2.74 34.04 -10.30
CA ARG A 957 -4.01 33.52 -10.80
C ARG A 957 -4.99 33.39 -9.65
N ARG A 958 -6.21 33.84 -9.89
CA ARG A 958 -7.29 33.81 -8.91
C ARG A 958 -8.55 33.29 -9.58
N PRO A 959 -9.24 32.29 -9.01
CA PRO A 959 -10.45 31.75 -9.60
C PRO A 959 -11.48 32.84 -9.90
N GLY A 960 -11.95 32.90 -11.15
CA GLY A 960 -12.99 33.85 -11.59
C GLY A 960 -12.55 35.31 -11.74
N LEU A 961 -11.24 35.61 -11.63
CA LEU A 961 -10.68 36.95 -11.85
C LEU A 961 -9.63 36.91 -12.96
N GLN A 962 -9.35 38.07 -13.55
CA GLN A 962 -8.28 38.22 -14.53
C GLN A 962 -6.91 38.03 -13.85
N ASP A 963 -6.01 37.32 -14.54
CA ASP A 963 -4.63 37.11 -14.11
C ASP A 963 -3.92 38.45 -13.93
N VAL A 964 -3.17 38.57 -12.83
CA VAL A 964 -2.36 39.75 -12.53
C VAL A 964 -0.90 39.42 -12.86
N GLU A 965 -0.30 40.18 -13.77
CA GLU A 965 1.10 40.01 -14.15
C GLU A 965 1.98 41.13 -13.57
N ILE A 966 3.08 40.74 -12.94
CA ILE A 966 4.16 41.64 -12.51
C ILE A 966 5.40 41.27 -13.33
N ASN A 967 5.79 42.15 -14.26
CA ASN A 967 6.90 41.91 -15.18
C ASN A 967 7.76 43.17 -15.30
N ILE A 968 8.54 43.43 -14.25
CA ILE A 968 9.41 44.61 -14.15
C ILE A 968 10.48 44.64 -15.26
N PRO A 969 11.16 43.53 -15.64
CA PRO A 969 12.11 43.56 -16.76
C PRO A 969 11.51 44.12 -18.05
N ARG A 970 10.29 43.70 -18.40
CA ARG A 970 9.57 44.20 -19.57
C ARG A 970 9.23 45.69 -19.45
N GLN A 971 8.76 46.12 -18.28
CA GLN A 971 8.47 47.54 -18.03
C GLN A 971 9.72 48.42 -18.21
N ILE A 972 10.89 47.91 -17.79
CA ILE A 972 12.17 48.60 -17.95
C ILE A 972 12.59 48.64 -19.43
N GLU A 973 12.45 47.54 -20.18
CA GLU A 973 12.74 47.50 -21.63
C GLU A 973 11.89 48.51 -22.41
N GLU A 974 10.61 48.66 -22.05
CA GLU A 974 9.68 49.60 -22.68
C GLU A 974 10.07 51.08 -22.49
N LEU A 975 10.94 51.41 -21.51
CA LEU A 975 11.48 52.77 -21.33
C LEU A 975 12.53 53.15 -22.40
N ASN A 976 13.07 52.19 -23.14
CA ASN A 976 13.96 52.37 -24.29
C ASN A 976 15.20 53.27 -23.99
N ILE A 977 15.82 53.11 -22.82
CA ILE A 977 16.95 53.92 -22.36
C ILE A 977 18.28 53.35 -22.89
N PRO A 978 19.08 54.10 -23.67
CA PRO A 978 20.35 53.59 -24.21
C PRO A 978 21.44 53.47 -23.13
N GLY A 979 22.04 52.29 -22.97
CA GLY A 979 23.29 52.10 -22.23
C GLY A 979 23.20 51.59 -20.78
N ASN A 980 22.10 50.94 -20.36
CA ASN A 980 21.95 50.27 -19.06
C ASN A 980 22.17 51.12 -17.78
N ASN A 981 22.24 52.46 -17.87
CA ASN A 981 22.43 53.34 -16.72
C ASN A 981 21.09 53.84 -16.16
N ILE A 982 20.28 52.94 -15.60
CA ILE A 982 19.04 53.31 -14.90
C ILE A 982 19.38 53.65 -13.44
N GLU A 983 18.91 54.79 -12.94
CA GLU A 983 19.10 55.15 -11.52
C GLU A 983 18.39 54.15 -10.59
N GLN A 984 19.06 53.75 -9.51
CA GLN A 984 18.54 52.76 -8.57
C GLN A 984 17.18 53.16 -7.99
N SER A 985 16.94 54.46 -7.75
CA SER A 985 15.64 54.97 -7.27
C SER A 985 14.48 54.74 -8.23
N VAL A 986 14.75 54.65 -9.54
CA VAL A 986 13.73 54.31 -10.55
C VAL A 986 13.40 52.82 -10.49
N VAL A 987 14.42 51.97 -10.33
CA VAL A 987 14.25 50.52 -10.14
C VAL A 987 13.50 50.22 -8.85
N ASP A 988 13.84 50.90 -7.76
CA ASP A 988 13.15 50.78 -6.46
C ASP A 988 11.68 51.19 -6.55
N GLY A 989 11.36 52.19 -7.40
CA GLY A 989 9.98 52.57 -7.72
C GLY A 989 9.19 51.44 -8.39
N PHE A 990 9.77 50.78 -9.40
CA PHE A 990 9.11 49.63 -10.04
C PHE A 990 8.95 48.44 -9.09
N ILE A 991 9.93 48.20 -8.20
CA ILE A 991 9.81 47.17 -7.16
C ILE A 991 8.66 47.50 -6.22
N GLN A 992 8.55 48.76 -5.77
CA GLN A 992 7.47 49.22 -4.91
C GLN A 992 6.09 49.03 -5.57
N ASP A 993 5.94 49.41 -6.84
CA ASP A 993 4.69 49.24 -7.59
C ASP A 993 4.33 47.76 -7.80
N GLY A 994 5.35 46.91 -8.06
CA GLY A 994 5.20 45.47 -8.17
C GLY A 994 4.74 44.83 -6.85
N ILE A 995 5.34 45.24 -5.72
CA ILE A 995 4.94 44.78 -4.39
C ILE A 995 3.52 45.24 -4.05
N GLU A 996 3.15 46.49 -4.35
CA GLU A 996 1.78 46.97 -4.13
C GLU A 996 0.77 46.18 -4.98
N THR A 997 1.12 45.87 -6.23
CA THR A 997 0.32 44.99 -7.09
C THR A 997 0.16 43.59 -6.50
N PHE A 998 1.24 43.03 -5.94
CA PHE A 998 1.22 41.75 -5.24
C PHE A 998 0.34 41.78 -3.98
N GLU A 999 0.45 42.82 -3.15
CA GLU A 999 -0.36 42.99 -1.93
C GLU A 999 -1.86 43.12 -2.23
N ASN A 1000 -2.21 43.82 -3.31
CA ASN A 1000 -3.59 43.91 -3.77
C ASN A 1000 -4.13 42.60 -4.33
N ALA A 1001 -3.26 41.78 -4.94
CA ALA A 1001 -3.65 40.49 -5.51
C ALA A 1001 -3.81 39.41 -4.43
N VAL A 1002 -2.96 39.41 -3.40
CA VAL A 1002 -2.94 38.46 -2.28
C VAL A 1002 -3.19 39.24 -0.97
N PRO A 1003 -4.45 39.36 -0.50
CA PRO A 1003 -4.76 40.23 0.64
C PRO A 1003 -4.22 39.76 2.00
N ASP A 1004 -3.96 38.47 2.17
CA ASP A 1004 -3.50 37.86 3.43
C ASP A 1004 -1.98 38.09 3.64
N PRO A 1005 -1.54 38.85 4.67
CA PRO A 1005 -0.13 39.16 4.91
C PRO A 1005 0.73 37.93 5.26
N ASP A 1006 0.16 36.92 5.91
CA ASP A 1006 0.90 35.70 6.28
C ASP A 1006 1.10 34.80 5.06
N MET A 1007 0.08 34.72 4.21
CA MET A 1007 0.21 34.04 2.93
C MET A 1007 1.22 34.75 2.03
N ARG A 1008 1.25 36.10 2.03
CA ARG A 1008 2.28 36.86 1.31
C ARG A 1008 3.68 36.55 1.80
N ALA A 1009 3.88 36.51 3.11
CA ALA A 1009 5.15 36.14 3.71
C ALA A 1009 5.58 34.74 3.26
N ALA A 1010 4.72 33.73 3.42
CA ALA A 1010 5.03 32.35 3.05
C ALA A 1010 5.24 32.15 1.54
N ILE A 1011 4.47 32.84 0.67
CA ILE A 1011 4.73 32.85 -0.78
C ILE A 1011 6.13 33.41 -1.06
N SER A 1012 6.52 34.49 -0.40
CA SER A 1012 7.84 35.10 -0.61
C SER A 1012 9.00 34.20 -0.23
N GLU A 1013 8.81 33.28 0.72
CA GLU A 1013 9.82 32.29 1.16
C GLU A 1013 10.10 31.20 0.11
N VAL A 1014 9.26 31.08 -0.94
CA VAL A 1014 9.41 30.05 -1.99
C VAL A 1014 9.33 30.61 -3.42
N ALA A 1015 8.83 31.82 -3.61
CA ALA A 1015 8.70 32.45 -4.93
C ALA A 1015 9.97 33.21 -5.33
N HIS A 1016 11.15 32.61 -5.20
CA HIS A 1016 12.43 33.23 -5.55
C HIS A 1016 13.33 32.26 -6.32
N GLN A 1017 14.44 32.74 -6.88
CA GLN A 1017 15.25 31.96 -7.82
C GLN A 1017 15.85 30.67 -7.24
N GLY A 1018 16.16 30.67 -5.95
CA GLY A 1018 16.68 29.51 -5.21
C GLY A 1018 15.77 28.27 -5.29
N SER A 1019 14.47 28.47 -5.49
CA SER A 1019 13.50 27.39 -5.62
C SER A 1019 13.73 26.49 -6.83
N ALA A 1020 14.42 26.97 -7.86
CA ALA A 1020 14.79 26.18 -9.04
C ALA A 1020 16.07 25.32 -8.84
N ALA A 1021 16.75 25.42 -7.69
CA ALA A 1021 18.04 24.74 -7.47
C ALA A 1021 18.00 23.19 -7.59
N PRO A 1022 16.95 22.47 -7.17
CA PRO A 1022 16.93 21.01 -7.35
C PRO A 1022 16.94 20.57 -8.80
N ALA A 1023 16.34 21.35 -9.71
CA ALA A 1023 16.40 21.04 -11.14
C ALA A 1023 17.84 21.07 -11.68
N TRP A 1024 18.69 21.94 -11.12
CA TRP A 1024 20.12 21.95 -11.44
C TRP A 1024 20.82 20.66 -11.03
N LEU A 1025 20.54 20.15 -9.83
CA LEU A 1025 21.10 18.89 -9.31
C LEU A 1025 20.70 17.70 -10.19
N GLU A 1026 19.44 17.66 -10.63
CA GLU A 1026 18.91 16.63 -11.54
C GLU A 1026 19.51 16.69 -12.94
N LEU A 1027 19.99 17.86 -13.35
CA LEU A 1027 20.62 18.12 -14.65
C LEU A 1027 22.16 18.13 -14.54
N GLN A 1028 22.73 17.33 -13.64
CA GLN A 1028 24.16 17.03 -13.55
C GLN A 1028 24.47 15.57 -13.92
N PRO A 1029 25.74 15.24 -14.21
CA PRO A 1029 26.21 13.86 -14.21
C PRO A 1029 25.93 13.17 -12.86
N PRO A 1030 25.51 11.88 -12.84
CA PRO A 1030 25.57 10.93 -13.95
C PRO A 1030 24.33 10.92 -14.86
N ARG A 1031 23.29 11.71 -14.59
CA ARG A 1031 22.05 11.69 -15.38
C ARG A 1031 22.20 12.34 -16.75
N VAL A 1032 22.92 13.45 -16.77
CA VAL A 1032 23.45 14.08 -17.98
C VAL A 1032 24.81 13.44 -18.30
N LYS A 1033 25.17 13.34 -19.59
CA LYS A 1033 26.50 12.86 -20.00
C LYS A 1033 27.61 13.70 -19.35
N ASP A 1034 28.72 13.06 -18.96
CA ASP A 1034 29.81 13.66 -18.17
C ASP A 1034 30.41 14.95 -18.77
N ASP A 1035 30.36 15.11 -20.10
CA ASP A 1035 30.90 16.27 -20.80
C ASP A 1035 29.95 17.47 -20.87
N TYR A 1036 28.75 17.40 -20.29
CA TYR A 1036 27.74 18.45 -20.36
C TYR A 1036 27.42 19.02 -18.98
N LEU A 1037 27.32 20.35 -18.92
CA LEU A 1037 26.88 21.11 -17.75
C LEU A 1037 25.55 21.80 -18.07
N SER A 1038 24.68 21.92 -17.06
CA SER A 1038 23.42 22.65 -17.20
C SER A 1038 23.55 24.11 -16.75
N SER A 1039 22.87 24.99 -17.49
CA SER A 1039 22.74 26.42 -17.19
C SER A 1039 21.27 26.81 -17.15
N ALA A 1040 20.89 27.58 -16.13
CA ALA A 1040 19.54 28.09 -15.97
C ALA A 1040 19.28 29.26 -16.93
N GLY A 1041 18.12 29.23 -17.59
CA GLY A 1041 17.59 30.30 -18.41
C GLY A 1041 16.44 31.04 -17.71
N ASP A 1042 15.50 31.53 -18.52
CA ASP A 1042 14.37 32.33 -18.05
C ASP A 1042 13.49 31.55 -17.06
N ARG A 1043 12.98 32.28 -16.06
CA ARG A 1043 12.12 31.74 -15.01
C ARG A 1043 10.81 32.51 -14.95
N HIS A 1044 9.74 31.82 -14.62
CA HIS A 1044 8.41 32.42 -14.42
C HIS A 1044 7.78 31.83 -13.18
N PHE A 1045 7.23 32.69 -12.31
CA PHE A 1045 6.57 32.27 -11.09
C PHE A 1045 5.05 32.37 -11.24
N PHE A 1046 4.36 31.27 -11.04
CA PHE A 1046 2.90 31.20 -11.04
C PHE A 1046 2.40 31.03 -9.61
N ILE A 1047 1.52 31.92 -9.18
CA ILE A 1047 0.93 31.91 -7.85
C ILE A 1047 -0.57 31.68 -8.03
N ASP A 1048 -0.99 30.44 -7.89
CA ASP A 1048 -2.40 30.06 -7.94
C ASP A 1048 -2.98 30.26 -6.53
N TYR A 1049 -3.52 31.45 -6.30
CA TYR A 1049 -4.05 31.87 -5.00
C TYR A 1049 -5.56 31.60 -4.93
N SER A 1050 -5.93 30.55 -4.17
CA SER A 1050 -7.32 30.16 -3.93
C SER A 1050 -7.66 30.19 -2.43
N PRO A 1051 -8.17 31.32 -1.91
CA PRO A 1051 -8.56 31.40 -0.50
C PRO A 1051 -9.73 30.48 -0.12
N LEU A 1052 -10.48 29.97 -1.11
CA LEU A 1052 -11.62 29.07 -0.88
C LEU A 1052 -11.20 27.61 -0.72
N GLU A 1053 -10.10 27.20 -1.35
CA GLU A 1053 -9.59 25.82 -1.28
C GLU A 1053 -8.63 25.60 -0.09
N ASN A 1054 -8.36 26.66 0.70
CA ASN A 1054 -7.35 26.66 1.78
C ASN A 1054 -5.98 26.12 1.30
N GLU A 1055 -5.71 26.30 0.01
CA GLU A 1055 -4.53 25.84 -0.69
C GLU A 1055 -4.06 26.94 -1.64
N THR A 1056 -2.78 27.29 -1.54
CA THR A 1056 -2.11 28.16 -2.50
C THR A 1056 -0.95 27.41 -3.10
N LYS A 1057 -0.88 27.37 -4.43
CA LYS A 1057 0.23 26.73 -5.14
C LYS A 1057 1.17 27.79 -5.69
N VAL A 1058 2.44 27.65 -5.38
CA VAL A 1058 3.50 28.45 -5.99
C VAL A 1058 4.28 27.52 -6.91
N THR A 1059 4.20 27.76 -8.21
CA THR A 1059 4.91 26.98 -9.22
C THR A 1059 5.98 27.85 -9.86
N VAL A 1060 7.24 27.46 -9.73
CA VAL A 1060 8.34 28.05 -10.51
C VAL A 1060 8.59 27.20 -11.74
N THR A 1061 8.50 27.81 -12.91
CA THR A 1061 8.89 27.20 -14.19
C THR A 1061 10.19 27.83 -14.65
N SER A 1062 11.14 27.01 -15.08
CA SER A 1062 12.47 27.45 -15.52
C SER A 1062 12.90 26.71 -16.78
N GLN A 1063 13.46 27.47 -17.72
CA GLN A 1063 14.10 26.91 -18.91
C GLN A 1063 15.56 26.55 -18.59
N TRP A 1064 16.05 25.45 -19.13
CA TRP A 1064 17.42 24.98 -18.92
C TRP A 1064 18.10 24.68 -20.25
N LYS A 1065 19.41 24.89 -20.30
CA LYS A 1065 20.25 24.57 -21.46
C LYS A 1065 21.41 23.70 -21.02
N LEU A 1066 21.75 22.70 -21.84
CA LEU A 1066 22.98 21.94 -21.68
C LEU A 1066 24.09 22.58 -22.50
N VAL A 1067 25.31 22.56 -21.96
CA VAL A 1067 26.49 23.13 -22.57
C VAL A 1067 27.63 22.13 -22.49
N TYR A 1068 28.26 21.85 -23.64
CA TYR A 1068 29.42 20.97 -23.70
C TYR A 1068 30.65 21.67 -23.09
N ALA A 1069 31.24 21.06 -22.07
CA ALA A 1069 32.34 21.59 -21.28
C ALA A 1069 33.73 21.13 -21.75
N GLY A 1070 33.82 20.29 -22.79
CA GLY A 1070 35.07 19.74 -23.31
C GLY A 1070 35.78 20.56 -24.41
N ALA A 1071 35.27 21.76 -24.75
CA ALA A 1071 35.82 22.64 -25.78
C ALA A 1071 36.39 23.94 -25.20
N ASP A 1072 37.30 24.62 -25.92
CA ASP A 1072 37.90 25.91 -25.51
C ASP A 1072 36.84 27.02 -25.32
N GLU A 1073 35.71 26.92 -26.02
CA GLU A 1073 34.52 27.75 -25.80
C GLU A 1073 33.28 26.86 -25.55
N PRO A 1074 32.38 27.21 -24.61
CA PRO A 1074 31.22 26.39 -24.29
C PRO A 1074 30.22 26.30 -25.44
N ILE A 1075 29.90 25.09 -25.91
CA ILE A 1075 28.98 24.87 -27.04
C ILE A 1075 27.59 24.49 -26.50
N PRO A 1076 26.53 25.30 -26.71
CA PRO A 1076 25.18 24.97 -26.24
C PRO A 1076 24.54 23.86 -27.08
N ALA A 1077 23.84 22.94 -26.42
CA ALA A 1077 22.97 21.97 -27.07
C ALA A 1077 21.72 22.68 -27.61
N SER A 1078 21.75 23.06 -28.89
CA SER A 1078 20.67 23.81 -29.53
C SER A 1078 19.53 22.96 -30.07
N ASP A 1079 19.68 21.62 -30.03
CA ASP A 1079 18.74 20.60 -30.51
C ASP A 1079 17.87 20.02 -29.37
N LEU A 1080 17.88 20.64 -28.18
CA LEU A 1080 17.18 20.17 -26.98
C LEU A 1080 16.50 21.33 -26.23
N SER A 1081 15.26 21.12 -25.82
CA SER A 1081 14.49 21.98 -24.92
C SER A 1081 14.34 21.28 -23.59
N ILE A 1082 14.68 21.97 -22.49
CA ILE A 1082 14.55 21.44 -21.14
C ILE A 1082 13.75 22.43 -20.31
N THR A 1083 12.61 22.00 -19.78
CA THR A 1083 11.80 22.77 -18.84
C THR A 1083 11.75 22.05 -17.50
N ALA A 1084 11.99 22.79 -16.43
CA ALA A 1084 11.78 22.31 -15.08
C ALA A 1084 10.68 23.10 -14.39
N SER A 1085 9.75 22.41 -13.74
CA SER A 1085 8.72 23.02 -12.91
C SER A 1085 8.81 22.47 -11.49
N ARG A 1086 8.86 23.35 -10.49
CA ARG A 1086 8.75 22.95 -9.09
C ARG A 1086 7.52 23.60 -8.46
N THR A 1087 6.72 22.80 -7.78
CA THR A 1087 5.48 23.25 -7.16
C THR A 1087 5.56 23.13 -5.64
N PHE A 1088 5.26 24.23 -4.95
CA PHE A 1088 5.11 24.29 -3.50
C PHE A 1088 3.63 24.44 -3.16
N THR A 1089 3.18 23.71 -2.14
CA THR A 1089 1.82 23.83 -1.63
C THR A 1089 1.83 24.50 -0.26
N LEU A 1090 1.09 25.60 -0.14
CA LEU A 1090 0.98 26.41 1.07
C LEU A 1090 -0.44 26.28 1.61
N ARG A 1091 -0.58 26.10 2.93
CA ARG A 1091 -1.87 25.97 3.61
C ARG A 1091 -1.89 26.75 4.90
N GLU A 1092 -3.04 27.31 5.28
CA GLU A 1092 -3.18 27.89 6.62
C GLU A 1092 -3.00 26.80 7.70
N SER A 1093 -2.25 27.14 8.75
CA SER A 1093 -1.88 26.24 9.84
C SER A 1093 -2.96 26.15 10.93
N ASN A 1094 -3.13 24.96 11.52
CA ASN A 1094 -3.89 24.75 12.77
C ASN A 1094 -3.01 24.88 14.02
N ALA A 1095 -1.76 25.33 13.90
CA ALA A 1095 -0.78 25.28 14.97
C ALA A 1095 -1.25 26.05 16.23
N VAL A 1096 -1.05 25.40 17.38
CA VAL A 1096 -1.30 25.99 18.71
C VAL A 1096 -0.13 26.89 19.12
N ASP A 1097 1.08 26.62 18.59
CA ASP A 1097 2.27 27.47 18.58
C ASP A 1097 3.03 27.17 17.26
N GLY A 1098 3.18 28.14 16.36
CA GLY A 1098 3.83 27.98 15.04
C GLY A 1098 3.43 29.04 14.01
N PRO A 1099 4.04 29.07 12.81
CA PRO A 1099 3.69 30.04 11.77
C PRO A 1099 2.25 29.84 11.29
N PRO A 1100 1.52 30.94 10.97
CA PRO A 1100 0.11 30.93 10.59
C PRO A 1100 -0.16 30.25 9.23
N VAL A 1101 0.86 30.13 8.37
CA VAL A 1101 0.84 29.37 7.11
C VAL A 1101 1.98 28.36 7.14
N THR A 1102 1.70 27.13 6.73
CA THR A 1102 2.71 26.08 6.57
C THR A 1102 2.94 25.80 5.10
N ILE A 1103 4.22 25.65 4.72
CA ILE A 1103 4.62 25.14 3.41
C ILE A 1103 4.79 23.62 3.55
N ASP A 1104 4.21 22.86 2.64
CA ASP A 1104 4.35 21.40 2.61
C ASP A 1104 5.81 20.98 2.45
N LYS A 1105 6.19 19.89 3.12
CA LYS A 1105 7.52 19.29 2.96
C LYS A 1105 7.72 18.61 1.61
N SER A 1106 6.62 18.28 0.92
CA SER A 1106 6.64 17.78 -0.45
C SER A 1106 6.69 18.98 -1.40
N ALA A 1107 7.73 19.03 -2.23
CA ALA A 1107 7.95 20.11 -3.18
C ALA A 1107 8.48 19.52 -4.50
N PRO A 1108 7.64 18.74 -5.22
CA PRO A 1108 8.05 17.96 -6.37
C PRO A 1108 8.64 18.84 -7.47
N THR A 1109 9.75 18.38 -8.03
CA THR A 1109 10.40 18.98 -9.20
C THR A 1109 10.19 18.05 -10.39
N ARG A 1110 9.47 18.52 -11.40
CA ARG A 1110 9.27 17.82 -12.68
C ARG A 1110 10.22 18.38 -13.72
N ILE A 1111 10.99 17.50 -14.36
CA ILE A 1111 11.83 17.83 -15.51
C ILE A 1111 11.18 17.28 -16.77
N GLU A 1112 11.11 18.09 -17.81
CA GLU A 1112 10.64 17.72 -19.14
C GLU A 1112 11.70 18.08 -20.16
N VAL A 1113 12.03 17.12 -21.02
CA VAL A 1113 13.08 17.21 -22.04
C VAL A 1113 12.48 16.80 -23.37
N SER A 1114 12.63 17.65 -24.38
CA SER A 1114 12.17 17.37 -25.74
C SER A 1114 13.18 17.85 -26.78
N PRO A 1115 13.42 17.11 -27.86
CA PRO A 1115 14.21 17.61 -28.99
C PRO A 1115 13.49 18.78 -29.67
N THR A 1116 14.25 19.79 -30.11
CA THR A 1116 13.71 20.98 -30.80
C THR A 1116 13.65 20.83 -32.30
#